data_AF-A0A1E9IIS5-F1
#
_entry.id   AF-A0A1E9IIS5-F1
#
_cell.length_a   1.000
_cell.length_b   1.000
_cell.length_c   1.000
_cell.angle_alpha   90.00
_cell.angle_beta   90.00
_cell.angle_gamma   90.00
#
_symmetry.space_group_name_H-M   'P 1'
#
loop_
_entity.id
_entity.type
_entity.pdbx_description
1 polymer ?
#
loop_
_entity_poly.entity_id
_entity_poly.type
_entity_poly.pdbx_seq_one_letter_code
_entity_poly.pdbx_strand_id
1 'polypeptide(L)'
;MIEEIIKVVKRGNKKRGRNITIGAVVGFLLSCAAVMGADDNYLWIRENGGIIKFNTAPTIYIDGTDGKWEKDNPYNENSLGIVPKTYVNNILLSSSENNGKDDRNPISYGIRLSGDMGGLNFVNNGSLVGIGTDYKYNYGIHNSGTIGDITNTGLISGSGNHGIGIYNFKGTMGDITNTGLIIGYSGSTRGIQNNEGTIEDITNTGLMTTSSDVISNTGTIGGITNTGVINSSNYGIYNTITKVAGTMGNIANTGLISSSSEGIYNTGIMGDITNTGVIYGKTNAISNGSGGSISKINNYGILITEGSGAISNSGTITNTPENYGIYITGTDGKVSIDSTKQNNDPIIVGYDENRKEIKRNLAIENETRSLSFSGNKENHILNALKNTYEVTGIDDKVTGSIINAYETAVIFKSAENKKLTLSGTIVNGGLGINTNKIAISGSEKGDILILQSGDIECTINGEKKTVTQNTIVNGNINMEDGNDILTIENGTIINGTLGGGADNDTLNFNSPLTRAAKNDEINILHNISDFENININTNVTLFEKTIGTDLKVTGAGNITIGKNGVLTLRMDSTNKDTSSGKIVGHALSENTGKIFSADGGKLLITLNGAGNENVISFGDTALDESLITYKEALSKDKITFDTTLELYTIEKIKGTNDVKVVVRANLPDYINYPNLNKVYQGILSVKDLIGNFNIDSNENLSTFLGYLNDIYAGNPYSYSSELSRKSVGMFRDIAVESQFKPELNKWLIMGGLT
;
A
#
# COMPACT_ATOMS: atom_id res chain seq x y z
N MET A 1 -13.70 37.88 -0.38
CA MET A 1 -13.96 36.53 -0.93
C MET A 1 -13.82 35.45 0.14
N ILE A 2 -12.67 35.32 0.82
CA ILE A 2 -12.47 34.42 1.98
C ILE A 2 -13.46 34.72 3.13
N GLU A 3 -13.71 35.99 3.45
CA GLU A 3 -14.68 36.38 4.49
C GLU A 3 -16.14 36.03 4.15
N GLU A 4 -16.50 36.06 2.86
CA GLU A 4 -17.83 35.67 2.38
C GLU A 4 -18.00 34.15 2.41
N ILE A 5 -16.92 33.39 2.13
CA ILE A 5 -16.89 31.93 2.26
C ILE A 5 -17.01 31.50 3.73
N ILE A 6 -16.33 32.18 4.66
CA ILE A 6 -16.45 31.93 6.11
C ILE A 6 -17.87 32.24 6.61
N LYS A 7 -18.53 33.28 6.09
CA LYS A 7 -19.94 33.58 6.42
C LYS A 7 -20.91 32.52 5.87
N VAL A 8 -20.64 31.93 4.72
CA VAL A 8 -21.44 30.83 4.15
C VAL A 8 -21.26 29.54 4.94
N VAL A 9 -20.04 29.20 5.34
CA VAL A 9 -19.74 28.06 6.23
C VAL A 9 -20.41 28.21 7.60
N LYS A 10 -20.39 29.42 8.19
CA LYS A 10 -21.11 29.71 9.44
C LYS A 10 -22.64 29.68 9.30
N ARG A 11 -23.20 29.97 8.12
CA ARG A 11 -24.66 29.87 7.86
C ARG A 11 -25.13 28.43 7.58
N GLY A 12 -24.27 27.56 7.05
CA GLY A 12 -24.57 26.14 6.80
C GLY A 12 -24.71 25.29 8.07
N ASN A 13 -23.97 25.61 9.13
CA ASN A 13 -23.99 24.86 10.40
C ASN A 13 -25.28 24.99 11.23
N LYS A 14 -26.26 25.81 10.80
CA LYS A 14 -27.56 25.92 11.49
C LYS A 14 -28.64 24.94 11.02
N LYS A 15 -28.34 24.05 10.07
CA LYS A 15 -29.23 22.93 9.70
C LYS A 15 -28.46 21.62 9.71
N ARG A 16 -28.59 20.87 10.81
CA ARG A 16 -28.16 19.47 10.93
C ARG A 16 -28.67 18.69 9.71
N GLY A 17 -27.75 18.00 9.01
CA GLY A 17 -28.14 16.89 8.12
C GLY A 17 -27.47 16.79 6.74
N ARG A 18 -26.51 17.63 6.34
CA ARG A 18 -25.81 17.44 5.06
C ARG A 18 -24.32 17.80 5.10
N ASN A 19 -23.50 16.80 4.74
CA ASN A 19 -22.21 16.91 4.04
C ASN A 19 -20.93 17.12 4.86
N ILE A 20 -20.42 16.04 5.46
CA ILE A 20 -18.98 15.89 5.79
C ILE A 20 -18.14 15.77 4.50
N THR A 21 -18.72 15.28 3.40
CA THR A 21 -18.04 15.14 2.10
C THR A 21 -17.65 16.48 1.47
N ILE A 22 -18.40 17.56 1.71
CA ILE A 22 -18.06 18.89 1.17
C ILE A 22 -16.95 19.56 1.98
N GLY A 23 -16.84 19.30 3.28
CA GLY A 23 -15.74 19.80 4.11
C GLY A 23 -14.38 19.25 3.67
N ALA A 24 -14.33 17.94 3.36
CA ALA A 24 -13.15 17.29 2.79
C ALA A 24 -12.83 17.80 1.37
N VAL A 25 -13.83 17.98 0.51
CA VAL A 25 -13.65 18.50 -0.87
C VAL A 25 -13.21 19.97 -0.90
N VAL A 26 -13.66 20.79 0.06
CA VAL A 26 -13.28 22.22 0.15
C VAL A 26 -11.91 22.40 0.83
N GLY A 27 -11.53 21.56 1.79
CA GLY A 27 -10.14 21.48 2.27
C GLY A 27 -9.18 21.03 1.17
N PHE A 28 -9.62 20.10 0.32
CA PHE A 28 -8.86 19.53 -0.79
C PHE A 28 -8.64 20.50 -1.96
N LEU A 29 -9.62 21.33 -2.32
CA LEU A 29 -9.42 22.37 -3.34
C LEU A 29 -8.40 23.44 -2.90
N LEU A 30 -8.23 23.64 -1.59
CA LEU A 30 -7.25 24.57 -1.03
C LEU A 30 -5.84 23.95 -0.95
N SER A 31 -5.71 22.63 -0.76
CA SER A 31 -4.41 21.96 -0.76
C SER A 31 -3.82 21.79 -2.16
N CYS A 32 -4.66 21.65 -3.20
CA CYS A 32 -4.19 21.48 -4.58
C CYS A 32 -3.56 22.74 -5.20
N ALA A 33 -3.80 23.94 -4.64
CA ALA A 33 -3.19 25.17 -5.15
C ALA A 33 -1.72 25.36 -4.71
N ALA A 34 -1.23 24.58 -3.73
CA ALA A 34 0.13 24.67 -3.22
C ALA A 34 1.13 23.71 -3.89
N VAL A 35 0.66 22.80 -4.76
CA VAL A 35 1.45 21.72 -5.38
C VAL A 35 1.71 22.00 -6.87
N MET A 36 1.94 23.25 -7.24
CA MET A 36 2.35 23.59 -8.60
C MET A 36 3.86 23.86 -8.65
N GLY A 37 4.63 22.87 -9.13
CA GLY A 37 5.84 23.16 -9.90
C GLY A 37 7.22 22.81 -9.32
N ALA A 38 7.38 21.83 -8.44
CA ALA A 38 8.72 21.32 -8.10
C ALA A 38 8.70 19.79 -7.89
N ASP A 39 9.35 19.08 -8.80
CA ASP A 39 9.78 17.66 -8.73
C ASP A 39 8.71 16.57 -8.96
N ASP A 40 8.01 16.61 -10.11
CA ASP A 40 7.21 15.46 -10.62
C ASP A 40 8.15 14.28 -10.98
N ASN A 41 7.92 13.10 -10.38
CA ASN A 41 8.65 11.86 -10.66
C ASN A 41 7.70 10.82 -11.27
N TYR A 42 7.87 10.45 -12.54
CA TYR A 42 7.03 9.44 -13.20
C TYR A 42 7.86 8.54 -14.11
N LEU A 43 7.28 7.42 -14.55
CA LEU A 43 8.00 6.45 -15.37
C LEU A 43 7.16 5.88 -16.49
N TRP A 44 7.71 5.86 -17.69
CA TRP A 44 7.21 5.01 -18.76
C TRP A 44 8.21 3.88 -19.04
N ILE A 45 7.76 2.64 -18.83
CA ILE A 45 8.50 1.42 -19.19
C ILE A 45 7.92 0.86 -20.50
N ARG A 46 8.78 0.55 -21.48
CA ARG A 46 8.34 -0.15 -22.69
C ARG A 46 9.30 -1.22 -23.13
N GLU A 47 8.77 -2.24 -23.80
CA GLU A 47 9.59 -3.13 -24.62
C GLU A 47 9.65 -2.62 -26.07
N ASN A 48 10.85 -2.60 -26.65
CA ASN A 48 11.04 -2.32 -28.07
C ASN A 48 12.31 -3.01 -28.61
N GLY A 49 12.12 -4.04 -29.43
CA GLY A 49 13.20 -4.75 -30.15
C GLY A 49 13.93 -5.79 -29.29
N GLY A 50 13.22 -6.47 -28.40
CA GLY A 50 13.70 -7.44 -27.41
C GLY A 50 14.25 -6.82 -26.12
N ILE A 51 14.12 -5.49 -25.93
CA ILE A 51 14.81 -4.75 -24.87
C ILE A 51 13.82 -3.85 -24.13
N ILE A 52 13.82 -3.93 -22.80
CA ILE A 52 13.10 -3.00 -21.91
C ILE A 52 13.83 -1.66 -21.87
N LYS A 53 13.07 -0.57 -22.01
CA LYS A 53 13.54 0.81 -21.96
C LYS A 53 12.67 1.65 -21.05
N PHE A 54 13.27 2.70 -20.50
CA PHE A 54 12.67 3.59 -19.52
C PHE A 54 12.67 5.03 -20.04
N ASN A 55 11.63 5.79 -19.73
CA ASN A 55 11.54 7.21 -20.05
C ASN A 55 10.95 7.99 -18.87
N THR A 56 11.62 9.08 -18.50
CA THR A 56 11.21 10.05 -17.47
C THR A 56 10.89 11.42 -18.05
N ALA A 57 10.99 11.60 -19.37
CA ALA A 57 10.65 12.85 -20.04
C ALA A 57 9.17 12.88 -20.43
N PRO A 58 8.51 14.05 -20.41
CA PRO A 58 7.12 14.16 -20.84
C PRO A 58 7.05 13.90 -22.35
N THR A 59 5.98 13.24 -22.79
CA THR A 59 5.76 12.93 -24.21
C THR A 59 4.49 13.59 -24.74
N ILE A 60 4.55 14.15 -25.95
CA ILE A 60 3.40 14.74 -26.65
C ILE A 60 2.84 13.81 -27.75
N TYR A 61 3.59 12.77 -28.14
CA TYR A 61 3.15 11.75 -29.07
C TYR A 61 2.73 10.46 -28.36
N ILE A 62 1.71 9.79 -28.90
CA ILE A 62 1.13 8.58 -28.32
C ILE A 62 2.15 7.44 -28.22
N ASP A 63 3.03 7.33 -29.22
CA ASP A 63 4.09 6.31 -29.34
C ASP A 63 5.37 6.69 -28.57
N GLY A 64 5.42 7.89 -27.99
CA GLY A 64 6.55 8.42 -27.26
C GLY A 64 7.83 8.55 -28.10
N THR A 65 7.71 8.81 -29.42
CA THR A 65 8.90 9.02 -30.28
C THR A 65 9.78 10.18 -29.84
N ASP A 66 9.21 11.15 -29.13
CA ASP A 66 9.86 12.32 -28.55
C ASP A 66 10.42 12.09 -27.14
N GLY A 67 10.19 10.90 -26.56
CA GLY A 67 10.72 10.53 -25.25
C GLY A 67 12.24 10.31 -25.26
N LYS A 68 12.84 10.42 -24.07
CA LYS A 68 14.25 10.08 -23.81
C LYS A 68 14.31 8.67 -23.24
N TRP A 69 14.70 7.71 -24.07
CA TRP A 69 14.60 6.29 -23.76
C TRP A 69 15.96 5.69 -23.39
N GLU A 70 16.11 5.34 -22.12
CA GLU A 70 17.30 4.72 -21.56
C GLU A 70 17.09 3.22 -21.32
N LYS A 71 18.17 2.44 -21.26
CA LYS A 71 18.11 1.01 -20.91
C LYS A 71 18.13 0.77 -19.41
N ASP A 72 18.76 1.69 -18.68
CA ASP A 72 18.96 1.58 -17.25
C ASP A 72 17.73 2.14 -16.52
N ASN A 73 17.37 1.51 -15.41
CA ASN A 73 16.27 1.95 -14.57
C ASN A 73 16.61 3.34 -13.98
N PRO A 74 15.78 4.37 -14.18
CA PRO A 74 16.10 5.73 -13.74
C PRO A 74 15.92 5.94 -12.24
N TYR A 75 15.13 5.09 -11.56
CA TYR A 75 14.83 5.21 -10.12
C TYR A 75 15.36 3.98 -9.40
N ASN A 76 16.33 4.16 -8.51
CA ASN A 76 17.16 3.06 -8.06
C ASN A 76 16.66 2.46 -6.74
N GLU A 77 15.75 3.15 -6.07
CA GLU A 77 14.89 2.63 -5.00
C GLU A 77 13.91 1.61 -5.56
N ASN A 78 13.69 1.68 -6.87
CA ASN A 78 12.95 0.69 -7.62
C ASN A 78 13.95 -0.32 -8.20
N SER A 79 13.55 -1.58 -8.32
CA SER A 79 14.46 -2.63 -8.83
C SER A 79 13.83 -3.37 -10.00
N LEU A 80 14.66 -3.83 -10.95
CA LEU A 80 14.26 -4.74 -12.01
C LEU A 80 14.95 -6.10 -11.81
N GLY A 81 14.24 -7.04 -11.19
CA GLY A 81 14.67 -8.43 -11.12
C GLY A 81 14.73 -9.08 -12.50
N ILE A 82 15.76 -9.88 -12.75
CA ILE A 82 15.99 -10.55 -14.05
C ILE A 82 15.29 -11.92 -14.09
N VAL A 83 15.21 -12.63 -12.95
CA VAL A 83 14.57 -13.96 -12.82
C VAL A 83 13.91 -14.09 -11.44
N PRO A 84 12.57 -14.05 -11.32
CA PRO A 84 11.61 -13.67 -12.36
C PRO A 84 11.80 -12.21 -12.81
N LYS A 85 11.32 -11.86 -14.02
CA LYS A 85 11.29 -10.48 -14.49
C LYS A 85 10.30 -9.69 -13.63
N THR A 86 10.78 -8.84 -12.73
CA THR A 86 9.90 -8.11 -11.80
C THR A 86 10.41 -6.70 -11.58
N TYR A 87 9.58 -5.70 -11.86
CA TYR A 87 9.84 -4.32 -11.49
C TYR A 87 9.18 -4.01 -10.14
N VAL A 88 9.93 -3.53 -9.16
CA VAL A 88 9.43 -3.16 -7.83
C VAL A 88 9.50 -1.66 -7.66
N ASN A 89 8.38 -0.98 -7.42
CA ASN A 89 8.30 0.41 -7.01
C ASN A 89 8.23 0.56 -5.49
N ASN A 90 9.16 1.30 -4.87
CA ASN A 90 9.18 1.58 -3.44
C ASN A 90 8.99 3.08 -3.10
N ILE A 91 8.99 3.95 -4.11
CA ILE A 91 8.92 5.41 -3.93
C ILE A 91 7.58 5.99 -4.37
N LEU A 92 7.41 7.28 -4.12
CA LEU A 92 6.37 8.08 -4.76
C LEU A 92 6.76 8.36 -6.21
N LEU A 93 6.00 7.82 -7.16
CA LEU A 93 5.97 8.25 -8.54
C LEU A 93 4.66 8.99 -8.79
N SER A 94 4.74 10.31 -8.89
CA SER A 94 3.61 11.19 -9.13
C SER A 94 3.85 12.20 -10.25
N SER A 95 2.79 12.50 -10.99
CA SER A 95 2.75 13.61 -11.95
C SER A 95 1.52 14.48 -11.67
N SER A 96 1.73 15.79 -11.57
CA SER A 96 0.67 16.80 -11.49
C SER A 96 0.40 17.50 -12.82
N GLU A 97 1.36 17.39 -13.74
CA GLU A 97 1.27 17.90 -15.10
C GLU A 97 1.03 16.80 -16.13
N ASN A 98 0.79 17.21 -17.38
CA ASN A 98 0.69 16.27 -18.50
C ASN A 98 2.08 15.71 -18.82
N ASN A 99 2.23 14.39 -18.71
CA ASN A 99 3.47 13.68 -19.02
C ASN A 99 3.30 12.63 -20.14
N GLY A 100 2.12 12.55 -20.76
CA GLY A 100 1.89 11.75 -21.95
C GLY A 100 0.65 12.14 -22.75
N LYS A 101 0.36 11.30 -23.75
CA LYS A 101 -0.85 11.39 -24.57
C LYS A 101 -1.46 10.01 -24.83
N ASP A 102 -2.77 9.92 -24.71
CA ASP A 102 -3.58 8.75 -25.11
C ASP A 102 -4.68 9.19 -26.08
N ASP A 103 -4.67 8.63 -27.29
CA ASP A 103 -5.43 9.11 -28.45
C ASP A 103 -5.35 10.65 -28.62
N ARG A 104 -6.46 11.37 -28.50
CA ARG A 104 -6.50 12.84 -28.63
C ARG A 104 -6.32 13.56 -27.30
N ASN A 105 -6.25 12.84 -26.19
CA ASN A 105 -6.30 13.42 -24.85
C ASN A 105 -4.91 13.45 -24.21
N PRO A 106 -4.49 14.60 -23.64
CA PRO A 106 -3.35 14.63 -22.76
C PRO A 106 -3.65 13.80 -21.49
N ILE A 107 -2.61 13.15 -20.99
CA ILE A 107 -2.69 12.30 -19.80
C ILE A 107 -1.63 12.65 -18.78
N SER A 108 -1.93 12.37 -17.52
CA SER A 108 -0.99 12.33 -16.40
C SER A 108 -0.91 10.89 -15.89
N TYR A 109 0.29 10.41 -15.57
CA TYR A 109 0.45 9.08 -14.98
C TYR A 109 1.58 9.02 -13.96
N GLY A 110 1.44 8.15 -12.95
CA GLY A 110 2.58 7.70 -12.14
C GLY A 110 3.46 6.74 -12.95
N ILE A 111 2.83 5.70 -13.53
CA ILE A 111 3.48 4.73 -14.41
C ILE A 111 2.70 4.50 -15.71
N ARG A 112 3.44 4.38 -16.82
CA ARG A 112 2.94 3.92 -18.11
C ARG A 112 3.70 2.70 -18.59
N LEU A 113 2.99 1.71 -19.13
CA LEU A 113 3.51 0.42 -19.59
C LEU A 113 3.06 0.16 -21.04
N SER A 114 3.99 -0.21 -21.92
CA SER A 114 3.69 -0.54 -23.32
C SER A 114 4.66 -1.55 -23.96
N GLY A 115 4.26 -2.13 -25.09
CA GLY A 115 5.02 -3.19 -25.75
C GLY A 115 4.83 -4.57 -25.10
N ASP A 116 5.46 -5.60 -25.66
CA ASP A 116 5.39 -6.95 -25.10
C ASP A 116 6.54 -7.16 -24.12
N MET A 117 6.29 -6.98 -22.82
CA MET A 117 7.34 -7.05 -21.80
C MET A 117 7.66 -8.50 -21.38
N GLY A 118 7.08 -9.50 -22.07
CA GLY A 118 7.39 -10.91 -21.87
C GLY A 118 7.13 -11.39 -20.44
N GLY A 119 5.98 -11.00 -19.88
CA GLY A 119 5.55 -11.38 -18.53
C GLY A 119 6.27 -10.63 -17.39
N LEU A 120 6.68 -9.38 -17.62
CA LEU A 120 7.23 -8.53 -16.55
C LEU A 120 6.20 -8.31 -15.46
N ASN A 121 6.46 -8.84 -14.25
CA ASN A 121 5.65 -8.56 -13.07
C ASN A 121 5.95 -7.16 -12.54
N PHE A 122 4.97 -6.55 -11.89
CA PHE A 122 5.04 -5.22 -11.33
C PHE A 122 4.62 -5.27 -9.85
N VAL A 123 5.47 -4.79 -8.94
CA VAL A 123 5.17 -4.71 -7.51
C VAL A 123 5.18 -3.24 -7.09
N ASN A 124 4.11 -2.75 -6.48
CA ASN A 124 4.05 -1.43 -5.88
C ASN A 124 4.01 -1.54 -4.35
N ASN A 125 5.12 -1.22 -3.70
CA ASN A 125 5.19 -0.92 -2.26
C ASN A 125 5.14 0.59 -2.00
N GLY A 126 5.38 1.39 -3.04
CA GLY A 126 5.39 2.84 -2.99
C GLY A 126 4.03 3.50 -3.20
N SER A 127 4.04 4.67 -3.83
CA SER A 127 2.85 5.43 -4.19
C SER A 127 2.90 5.77 -5.69
N LEU A 128 1.89 5.38 -6.47
CA LEU A 128 1.76 5.69 -7.89
C LEU A 128 0.58 6.64 -8.11
N VAL A 129 0.84 7.87 -8.52
CA VAL A 129 -0.19 8.92 -8.50
C VAL A 129 -0.25 9.73 -9.80
N GLY A 130 -1.36 9.62 -10.53
CA GLY A 130 -1.70 10.56 -11.58
C GLY A 130 -2.60 11.68 -11.05
N ILE A 131 -2.20 12.94 -11.19
CA ILE A 131 -2.97 14.12 -10.77
C ILE A 131 -3.16 15.04 -11.99
N GLY A 132 -4.35 15.62 -12.14
CA GLY A 132 -4.58 16.63 -13.16
C GLY A 132 -5.87 17.42 -12.96
N THR A 133 -5.86 18.67 -13.41
CA THR A 133 -7.03 19.56 -13.48
C THR A 133 -7.59 19.63 -14.91
N ASP A 134 -8.92 19.77 -15.05
CA ASP A 134 -9.72 19.96 -16.27
C ASP A 134 -9.48 19.01 -17.49
N TYR A 135 -10.51 18.21 -17.83
CA TYR A 135 -10.66 17.37 -19.04
C TYR A 135 -9.57 16.33 -19.36
N LYS A 136 -8.62 16.09 -18.45
CA LYS A 136 -7.53 15.11 -18.59
C LYS A 136 -7.89 13.74 -18.02
N TYR A 137 -7.23 12.69 -18.52
CA TYR A 137 -7.22 11.38 -17.89
C TYR A 137 -5.96 11.23 -17.03
N ASN A 138 -6.13 10.75 -15.80
CA ASN A 138 -5.05 10.70 -14.83
C ASN A 138 -4.95 9.30 -14.25
N TYR A 139 -3.78 8.68 -14.35
CA TYR A 139 -3.59 7.26 -14.08
C TYR A 139 -2.58 7.01 -12.96
N GLY A 140 -2.87 6.10 -12.04
CA GLY A 140 -1.79 5.51 -11.24
C GLY A 140 -0.89 4.66 -12.15
N ILE A 141 -1.51 3.71 -12.85
CA ILE A 141 -0.91 2.84 -13.88
C ILE A 141 -1.73 2.93 -15.18
N HIS A 142 -1.07 3.26 -16.29
CA HIS A 142 -1.61 3.14 -17.64
C HIS A 142 -0.91 1.98 -18.37
N ASN A 143 -1.65 0.91 -18.67
CA ASN A 143 -1.13 -0.22 -19.45
C ASN A 143 -1.74 -0.26 -20.86
N SER A 144 -0.88 -0.43 -21.84
CA SER A 144 -1.23 -0.74 -23.23
C SER A 144 -0.37 -1.87 -23.82
N GLY A 145 0.43 -2.53 -22.98
CA GLY A 145 1.33 -3.61 -23.34
C GLY A 145 0.87 -4.98 -22.84
N THR A 146 1.76 -5.96 -22.97
CA THR A 146 1.62 -7.31 -22.37
C THR A 146 2.56 -7.43 -21.20
N ILE A 147 2.02 -7.59 -20.00
CA ILE A 147 2.73 -7.57 -18.72
C ILE A 147 2.33 -8.79 -17.88
N GLY A 148 3.13 -9.12 -16.88
CA GLY A 148 2.81 -10.16 -15.89
C GLY A 148 1.87 -9.62 -14.81
N ASP A 149 2.07 -10.08 -13.58
CA ASP A 149 1.19 -9.76 -12.45
C ASP A 149 1.44 -8.35 -11.92
N ILE A 150 0.41 -7.70 -11.38
CA ILE A 150 0.52 -6.50 -10.55
C ILE A 150 0.26 -6.85 -9.10
N THR A 151 1.22 -6.60 -8.21
CA THR A 151 1.03 -6.68 -6.76
C THR A 151 1.09 -5.28 -6.15
N ASN A 152 0.03 -4.83 -5.49
CA ASN A 152 -0.02 -3.55 -4.80
C ASN A 152 -0.11 -3.74 -3.28
N THR A 153 0.91 -3.31 -2.56
CA THR A 153 0.93 -3.23 -1.10
C THR A 153 0.93 -1.77 -0.60
N GLY A 154 1.23 -0.81 -1.48
CA GLY A 154 1.16 0.62 -1.23
C GLY A 154 -0.06 1.31 -1.83
N LEU A 155 0.12 2.51 -2.39
CA LEU A 155 -0.96 3.33 -2.96
C LEU A 155 -0.87 3.37 -4.50
N ILE A 156 -1.99 3.14 -5.18
CA ILE A 156 -2.17 3.45 -6.60
C ILE A 156 -3.37 4.37 -6.73
N SER A 157 -3.20 5.55 -7.32
CA SER A 157 -4.22 6.58 -7.38
C SER A 157 -4.26 7.33 -8.71
N GLY A 158 -5.45 7.50 -9.26
CA GLY A 158 -5.74 8.49 -10.29
C GLY A 158 -6.69 9.55 -9.75
N SER A 159 -6.36 10.83 -9.90
CA SER A 159 -7.13 11.93 -9.33
C SER A 159 -7.43 13.02 -10.36
N GLY A 160 -8.63 13.60 -10.28
CA GLY A 160 -9.18 14.54 -11.27
C GLY A 160 -10.33 13.91 -12.07
N ASN A 161 -10.97 14.68 -12.95
CA ASN A 161 -12.29 14.35 -13.53
C ASN A 161 -12.41 12.93 -14.15
N HIS A 162 -11.30 12.39 -14.68
CA HIS A 162 -11.18 10.99 -15.11
C HIS A 162 -9.96 10.31 -14.45
N GLY A 163 -9.93 10.33 -13.12
CA GLY A 163 -8.92 9.67 -12.30
C GLY A 163 -9.13 8.16 -12.25
N ILE A 164 -8.14 7.38 -12.71
CA ILE A 164 -8.19 5.92 -12.74
C ILE A 164 -6.95 5.35 -12.03
N GLY A 165 -7.15 4.46 -11.05
CA GLY A 165 -6.02 3.80 -10.38
C GLY A 165 -5.18 2.98 -11.37
N ILE A 166 -5.79 1.96 -11.96
CA ILE A 166 -5.18 1.08 -12.97
C ILE A 166 -6.06 1.07 -14.22
N TYR A 167 -5.49 1.47 -15.36
CA TYR A 167 -6.16 1.46 -16.65
C TYR A 167 -5.49 0.47 -17.60
N ASN A 168 -6.22 -0.56 -18.04
CA ASN A 168 -5.82 -1.45 -19.11
C ASN A 168 -6.50 -1.04 -20.40
N PHE A 169 -5.73 -0.63 -21.42
CA PHE A 169 -6.29 -0.31 -22.73
C PHE A 169 -5.75 -1.25 -23.78
N LYS A 170 -6.57 -2.24 -24.16
CA LYS A 170 -6.22 -3.26 -25.17
C LYS A 170 -4.93 -4.02 -24.86
N GLY A 171 -4.42 -3.90 -23.63
CA GLY A 171 -3.26 -4.61 -23.14
C GLY A 171 -3.65 -5.94 -22.50
N THR A 172 -2.64 -6.70 -22.13
CA THR A 172 -2.77 -7.94 -21.35
C THR A 172 -2.01 -7.74 -20.04
N MET A 173 -2.67 -8.03 -18.92
CA MET A 173 -2.04 -8.13 -17.61
C MET A 173 -2.28 -9.52 -17.05
N GLY A 174 -1.33 -10.01 -16.26
CA GLY A 174 -1.53 -11.16 -15.37
C GLY A 174 -2.50 -10.82 -14.23
N ASP A 175 -2.27 -11.44 -13.08
CA ASP A 175 -3.11 -11.25 -11.91
C ASP A 175 -2.88 -9.87 -11.27
N ILE A 176 -3.94 -9.24 -10.77
CA ILE A 176 -3.85 -8.05 -9.94
C ILE A 176 -4.14 -8.43 -8.49
N THR A 177 -3.12 -8.38 -7.64
CA THR A 177 -3.23 -8.59 -6.18
C THR A 177 -3.13 -7.26 -5.46
N ASN A 178 -4.19 -6.83 -4.78
CA ASN A 178 -4.21 -5.62 -3.96
C ASN A 178 -4.33 -5.94 -2.47
N THR A 179 -3.29 -5.63 -1.70
CA THR A 179 -3.31 -5.61 -0.23
C THR A 179 -3.18 -4.19 0.34
N GLY A 180 -2.85 -3.20 -0.50
CA GLY A 180 -2.80 -1.78 -0.17
C GLY A 180 -4.06 -1.02 -0.59
N LEU A 181 -3.85 0.18 -1.13
CA LEU A 181 -4.89 1.11 -1.58
C LEU A 181 -4.91 1.27 -3.10
N ILE A 182 -6.07 1.08 -3.74
CA ILE A 182 -6.31 1.50 -5.13
C ILE A 182 -7.46 2.49 -5.17
N ILE A 183 -7.20 3.67 -5.72
CA ILE A 183 -8.11 4.80 -5.53
C ILE A 183 -8.36 5.61 -6.81
N GLY A 184 -9.60 6.10 -6.95
CA GLY A 184 -9.99 7.10 -7.93
C GLY A 184 -10.76 8.25 -7.26
N TYR A 185 -10.29 9.50 -7.38
CA TYR A 185 -10.94 10.67 -6.75
C TYR A 185 -11.35 11.77 -7.72
N SER A 186 -12.55 12.32 -7.47
CA SER A 186 -13.14 13.50 -8.12
C SER A 186 -13.62 13.25 -9.56
N GLY A 187 -14.94 13.15 -9.79
CA GLY A 187 -15.52 12.96 -11.13
C GLY A 187 -15.82 11.51 -11.49
N SER A 188 -15.67 11.14 -12.76
CA SER A 188 -15.96 9.81 -13.32
C SER A 188 -14.78 8.84 -13.13
N THR A 189 -14.46 8.57 -11.86
CA THR A 189 -13.23 7.87 -11.48
C THR A 189 -13.37 6.36 -11.39
N ARG A 190 -12.27 5.63 -11.59
CA ARG A 190 -12.24 4.16 -11.50
C ARG A 190 -11.05 3.64 -10.71
N GLY A 191 -11.21 2.49 -10.06
CA GLY A 191 -10.12 1.83 -9.34
C GLY A 191 -9.32 1.04 -10.35
N ILE A 192 -9.98 0.09 -11.00
CA ILE A 192 -9.48 -0.71 -12.11
C ILE A 192 -10.44 -0.55 -13.28
N GLN A 193 -9.94 -0.12 -14.43
CA GLN A 193 -10.69 -0.08 -15.67
C GLN A 193 -10.01 -0.95 -16.72
N ASN A 194 -10.66 -2.06 -17.08
CA ASN A 194 -10.26 -2.90 -18.19
C ASN A 194 -11.04 -2.53 -19.45
N ASN A 195 -10.41 -1.79 -20.34
CA ASN A 195 -11.01 -1.29 -21.56
C ASN A 195 -10.52 -2.08 -22.78
N GLU A 196 -11.34 -3.04 -23.23
CA GLU A 196 -11.03 -3.94 -24.35
C GLU A 196 -9.73 -4.76 -24.18
N GLY A 197 -9.18 -4.84 -22.96
CA GLY A 197 -7.98 -5.61 -22.63
C GLY A 197 -8.28 -6.94 -21.96
N THR A 198 -7.23 -7.63 -21.55
CA THR A 198 -7.29 -8.84 -20.72
C THR A 198 -6.59 -8.60 -19.39
N ILE A 199 -7.24 -8.96 -18.29
CA ILE A 199 -6.65 -9.15 -16.97
C ILE A 199 -6.93 -10.60 -16.62
N GLU A 200 -5.95 -11.33 -16.06
CA GLU A 200 -6.17 -12.70 -15.57
C GLU A 200 -7.14 -12.68 -14.39
N ASP A 201 -6.71 -12.67 -13.14
CA ASP A 201 -7.61 -12.55 -11.98
C ASP A 201 -7.38 -11.25 -11.19
N ILE A 202 -8.38 -10.84 -10.41
CA ILE A 202 -8.25 -9.74 -9.43
C ILE A 202 -8.45 -10.31 -8.03
N THR A 203 -7.43 -10.21 -7.19
CA THR A 203 -7.51 -10.54 -5.76
C THR A 203 -7.38 -9.26 -4.93
N ASN A 204 -8.41 -8.92 -4.16
CA ASN A 204 -8.41 -7.76 -3.28
C ASN A 204 -8.55 -8.17 -1.81
N THR A 205 -7.53 -7.90 -1.01
CA THR A 205 -7.55 -8.00 0.46
C THR A 205 -7.43 -6.64 1.14
N GLY A 206 -6.96 -5.62 0.41
CA GLY A 206 -6.88 -4.24 0.86
C GLY A 206 -8.16 -3.44 0.58
N LEU A 207 -8.00 -2.14 0.33
CA LEU A 207 -9.11 -1.23 0.04
C LEU A 207 -9.03 -0.71 -1.41
N MET A 208 -10.14 -0.85 -2.14
CA MET A 208 -10.37 -0.15 -3.39
C MET A 208 -11.55 0.80 -3.25
N THR A 209 -11.35 2.09 -3.53
CA THR A 209 -12.43 3.07 -3.37
C THR A 209 -12.47 4.15 -4.44
N THR A 210 -13.67 4.55 -4.88
CA THR A 210 -13.82 5.55 -5.95
C THR A 210 -15.08 6.42 -5.82
N SER A 211 -15.09 7.55 -6.54
CA SER A 211 -16.27 8.40 -6.71
C SER A 211 -17.21 7.99 -7.86
N SER A 212 -16.85 6.98 -8.67
CA SER A 212 -17.76 6.35 -9.65
C SER A 212 -17.72 4.84 -9.54
N ASP A 213 -17.07 4.12 -10.46
CA ASP A 213 -17.07 2.65 -10.48
C ASP A 213 -15.78 2.15 -9.82
N VAL A 214 -15.74 1.02 -9.10
CA VAL A 214 -14.43 0.51 -8.63
C VAL A 214 -13.78 -0.33 -9.72
N ILE A 215 -14.42 -1.43 -10.11
CA ILE A 215 -13.96 -2.29 -11.20
C ILE A 215 -14.90 -2.11 -12.38
N SER A 216 -14.37 -1.66 -13.52
CA SER A 216 -15.13 -1.51 -14.76
C SER A 216 -14.52 -2.34 -15.88
N ASN A 217 -15.32 -3.18 -16.53
CA ASN A 217 -14.87 -4.08 -17.56
C ASN A 217 -15.67 -3.96 -18.86
N THR A 218 -14.95 -3.79 -19.97
CA THR A 218 -15.45 -3.98 -21.35
C THR A 218 -14.63 -5.02 -22.13
N GLY A 219 -13.59 -5.59 -21.52
CA GLY A 219 -12.74 -6.64 -22.07
C GLY A 219 -12.95 -7.96 -21.36
N THR A 220 -11.87 -8.69 -21.09
CA THR A 220 -11.89 -9.95 -20.33
C THR A 220 -11.21 -9.76 -18.98
N ILE A 221 -11.92 -10.14 -17.92
CA ILE A 221 -11.37 -10.41 -16.59
C ILE A 221 -11.71 -11.88 -16.31
N GLY A 222 -10.75 -12.65 -15.80
CA GLY A 222 -11.00 -13.95 -15.20
C GLY A 222 -11.83 -13.81 -13.92
N GLY A 223 -11.37 -14.33 -12.80
CA GLY A 223 -12.06 -14.26 -11.52
C GLY A 223 -11.84 -12.95 -10.74
N ILE A 224 -12.75 -12.67 -9.81
CA ILE A 224 -12.54 -11.67 -8.75
C ILE A 224 -12.67 -12.37 -7.41
N THR A 225 -11.61 -12.35 -6.61
CA THR A 225 -11.63 -12.74 -5.20
C THR A 225 -11.52 -11.50 -4.33
N ASN A 226 -12.57 -11.18 -3.58
CA ASN A 226 -12.57 -10.04 -2.65
C ASN A 226 -12.68 -10.53 -1.21
N THR A 227 -11.65 -10.31 -0.41
CA THR A 227 -11.68 -10.45 1.06
C THR A 227 -11.51 -9.10 1.78
N GLY A 228 -11.13 -8.06 1.05
CA GLY A 228 -11.00 -6.68 1.53
C GLY A 228 -12.26 -5.84 1.28
N VAL A 229 -12.07 -4.56 0.97
CA VAL A 229 -13.15 -3.59 0.73
C VAL A 229 -13.15 -3.09 -0.71
N ILE A 230 -14.32 -3.12 -1.35
CA ILE A 230 -14.63 -2.45 -2.62
C ILE A 230 -15.74 -1.44 -2.31
N ASN A 231 -15.44 -0.15 -2.41
CA ASN A 231 -16.37 0.92 -2.02
C ASN A 231 -16.49 2.03 -3.07
N SER A 232 -17.69 2.22 -3.62
CA SER A 232 -17.95 3.21 -4.68
C SER A 232 -19.17 4.11 -4.44
N SER A 233 -19.17 5.24 -5.15
CA SER A 233 -20.35 6.11 -5.25
C SER A 233 -21.26 5.80 -6.45
N ASN A 234 -20.89 4.86 -7.33
CA ASN A 234 -21.77 4.35 -8.38
C ASN A 234 -21.88 2.82 -8.33
N TYR A 235 -21.02 2.08 -9.05
CA TYR A 235 -21.02 0.62 -9.10
C TYR A 235 -19.78 0.03 -8.43
N GLY A 236 -19.92 -1.03 -7.64
CA GLY A 236 -18.77 -1.71 -7.04
C GLY A 236 -18.01 -2.45 -8.13
N ILE A 237 -18.71 -3.37 -8.78
CA ILE A 237 -18.24 -4.09 -9.95
C ILE A 237 -19.20 -3.83 -11.10
N TYR A 238 -18.69 -3.36 -12.23
CA TYR A 238 -19.45 -3.07 -13.43
C TYR A 238 -18.88 -3.81 -14.64
N ASN A 239 -19.59 -4.85 -15.09
CA ASN A 239 -19.25 -5.61 -16.29
C ASN A 239 -20.23 -5.26 -17.41
N THR A 240 -19.75 -4.68 -18.50
CA THR A 240 -20.65 -4.06 -19.49
C THR A 240 -20.34 -4.40 -20.93
N ILE A 241 -21.38 -4.30 -21.76
CA ILE A 241 -21.31 -4.40 -23.21
C ILE A 241 -21.26 -2.98 -23.78
N THR A 242 -20.15 -2.63 -24.43
CA THR A 242 -20.09 -1.41 -25.25
C THR A 242 -19.99 -1.76 -26.74
N LYS A 243 -18.94 -2.49 -27.14
CA LYS A 243 -18.69 -2.99 -28.51
C LYS A 243 -18.45 -4.49 -28.56
N VAL A 244 -17.71 -5.00 -27.57
CA VAL A 244 -17.53 -6.42 -27.26
C VAL A 244 -18.22 -6.66 -25.91
N ALA A 245 -18.79 -7.85 -25.71
CA ALA A 245 -19.37 -8.16 -24.41
C ALA A 245 -18.25 -8.33 -23.38
N GLY A 246 -18.23 -7.47 -22.36
CA GLY A 246 -17.36 -7.66 -21.21
C GLY A 246 -17.57 -9.06 -20.64
N THR A 247 -16.49 -9.82 -20.53
CA THR A 247 -16.50 -11.15 -19.93
C THR A 247 -15.81 -11.08 -18.58
N MET A 248 -16.48 -11.56 -17.56
CA MET A 248 -15.98 -11.70 -16.20
C MET A 248 -16.22 -13.15 -15.77
N GLY A 249 -15.20 -13.80 -15.23
CA GLY A 249 -15.31 -15.10 -14.59
C GLY A 249 -16.07 -15.04 -13.27
N ASN A 250 -15.71 -15.94 -12.36
CA ASN A 250 -16.41 -16.10 -11.09
C ASN A 250 -16.04 -14.97 -10.10
N ILE A 251 -17.00 -14.52 -9.31
CA ILE A 251 -16.81 -13.59 -8.20
C ILE A 251 -16.95 -14.37 -6.90
N ALA A 252 -15.88 -14.42 -6.10
CA ALA A 252 -15.90 -14.91 -4.72
C ALA A 252 -15.72 -13.72 -3.77
N ASN A 253 -16.79 -13.33 -3.08
CA ASN A 253 -16.77 -12.24 -2.10
C ASN A 253 -16.87 -12.77 -0.68
N THR A 254 -15.77 -12.71 0.07
CA THR A 254 -15.74 -12.92 1.53
C THR A 254 -15.61 -11.59 2.30
N GLY A 255 -15.21 -10.52 1.62
CA GLY A 255 -15.08 -9.19 2.17
C GLY A 255 -16.34 -8.34 1.99
N LEU A 256 -16.12 -7.06 1.76
CA LEU A 256 -17.16 -6.05 1.64
C LEU A 256 -17.18 -5.42 0.24
N ILE A 257 -18.34 -5.44 -0.42
CA ILE A 257 -18.64 -4.67 -1.64
C ILE A 257 -19.77 -3.70 -1.29
N SER A 258 -19.56 -2.40 -1.45
CA SER A 258 -20.53 -1.36 -1.06
C SER A 258 -20.61 -0.24 -2.09
N SER A 259 -21.82 0.10 -2.51
CA SER A 259 -22.03 1.05 -3.59
C SER A 259 -23.30 1.89 -3.43
N SER A 260 -23.23 3.16 -3.84
CA SER A 260 -24.40 4.06 -3.77
C SER A 260 -25.44 3.84 -4.87
N SER A 261 -25.16 2.99 -5.87
CA SER A 261 -26.14 2.48 -6.83
C SER A 261 -26.27 0.96 -6.70
N GLU A 262 -25.52 0.17 -7.47
CA GLU A 262 -25.54 -1.29 -7.42
C GLU A 262 -24.20 -1.82 -6.93
N GLY A 263 -24.22 -2.80 -6.02
CA GLY A 263 -22.98 -3.44 -5.57
C GLY A 263 -22.27 -4.13 -6.73
N ILE A 264 -23.02 -4.93 -7.48
CA ILE A 264 -22.58 -5.55 -8.73
C ILE A 264 -23.61 -5.25 -9.82
N TYR A 265 -23.17 -4.67 -10.94
CA TYR A 265 -23.99 -4.46 -12.13
C TYR A 265 -23.39 -5.15 -13.34
N ASN A 266 -24.16 -6.07 -13.93
CA ASN A 266 -23.76 -6.82 -15.11
C ASN A 266 -24.72 -6.55 -16.27
N THR A 267 -24.18 -6.16 -17.41
CA THR A 267 -24.87 -6.25 -18.70
C THR A 267 -24.12 -7.16 -19.69
N GLY A 268 -22.92 -7.63 -19.34
CA GLY A 268 -22.10 -8.57 -20.12
C GLY A 268 -22.25 -10.03 -19.70
N ILE A 269 -21.18 -10.81 -19.84
CA ILE A 269 -21.13 -12.22 -19.42
C ILE A 269 -20.38 -12.30 -18.09
N MET A 270 -21.02 -12.92 -17.09
CA MET A 270 -20.46 -13.12 -15.76
C MET A 270 -20.59 -14.59 -15.34
N GLY A 271 -19.55 -15.11 -14.69
CA GLY A 271 -19.55 -16.44 -14.08
C GLY A 271 -20.46 -16.53 -12.85
N ASP A 272 -20.07 -17.39 -11.92
CA ASP A 272 -20.78 -17.57 -10.66
C ASP A 272 -20.46 -16.43 -9.69
N ILE A 273 -21.47 -15.95 -8.96
CA ILE A 273 -21.29 -15.06 -7.82
C ILE A 273 -21.49 -15.89 -6.55
N THR A 274 -20.44 -16.02 -5.75
CA THR A 274 -20.48 -16.63 -4.41
C THR A 274 -20.18 -15.56 -3.37
N ASN A 275 -21.17 -15.21 -2.55
CA ASN A 275 -21.03 -14.22 -1.49
C ASN A 275 -21.05 -14.90 -0.11
N THR A 276 -19.94 -14.88 0.61
CA THR A 276 -19.84 -15.23 2.04
C THR A 276 -19.66 -14.00 2.94
N GLY A 277 -19.36 -12.84 2.34
CA GLY A 277 -19.22 -11.55 3.01
C GLY A 277 -20.47 -10.67 2.87
N VAL A 278 -20.28 -9.38 2.59
CA VAL A 278 -21.36 -8.40 2.43
C VAL A 278 -21.33 -7.76 1.04
N ILE A 279 -22.48 -7.71 0.37
CA ILE A 279 -22.69 -6.93 -0.85
C ILE A 279 -23.84 -5.95 -0.62
N TYR A 280 -23.54 -4.65 -0.65
CA TYR A 280 -24.50 -3.57 -0.54
C TYR A 280 -24.55 -2.76 -1.83
N GLY A 281 -25.77 -2.56 -2.34
CA GLY A 281 -26.04 -1.55 -3.34
C GLY A 281 -27.36 -0.87 -3.01
N LYS A 282 -27.35 0.46 -2.93
CA LYS A 282 -28.53 1.25 -2.59
C LYS A 282 -29.78 0.85 -3.40
N THR A 283 -29.63 0.62 -4.70
CA THR A 283 -30.72 0.22 -5.62
C THR A 283 -30.94 -1.28 -5.61
N ASN A 284 -29.86 -2.06 -5.78
CA ASN A 284 -29.83 -3.52 -5.69
C ASN A 284 -28.42 -3.95 -5.25
N ALA A 285 -28.31 -5.02 -4.47
CA ALA A 285 -26.99 -5.61 -4.19
C ALA A 285 -26.37 -6.17 -5.47
N ILE A 286 -27.18 -6.87 -6.28
CA ILE A 286 -26.78 -7.43 -7.58
C ILE A 286 -27.85 -7.07 -8.62
N SER A 287 -27.43 -6.55 -9.76
CA SER A 287 -28.30 -6.25 -10.89
C SER A 287 -27.75 -6.89 -12.17
N ASN A 288 -28.56 -7.70 -12.82
CA ASN A 288 -28.29 -8.24 -14.14
C ASN A 288 -29.20 -7.54 -15.16
N GLY A 289 -28.63 -6.57 -15.86
CA GLY A 289 -29.30 -5.77 -16.88
C GLY A 289 -29.62 -6.54 -18.15
N SER A 290 -30.40 -5.91 -19.04
CA SER A 290 -30.77 -6.48 -20.33
C SER A 290 -29.53 -6.83 -21.16
N GLY A 291 -29.53 -8.02 -21.77
CA GLY A 291 -28.39 -8.57 -22.49
C GLY A 291 -27.34 -9.25 -21.61
N GLY A 292 -27.41 -9.05 -20.28
CA GLY A 292 -26.50 -9.66 -19.33
C GLY A 292 -26.79 -11.13 -19.05
N SER A 293 -25.73 -11.90 -18.79
CA SER A 293 -25.82 -13.27 -18.30
C SER A 293 -24.99 -13.45 -17.03
N ILE A 294 -25.58 -14.11 -16.04
CA ILE A 294 -24.91 -14.62 -14.84
C ILE A 294 -25.15 -16.13 -14.79
N SER A 295 -24.11 -16.89 -14.44
CA SER A 295 -24.23 -18.35 -14.36
C SER A 295 -25.06 -18.77 -13.15
N LYS A 296 -24.55 -18.51 -11.93
CA LYS A 296 -25.22 -18.81 -10.65
C LYS A 296 -25.00 -17.69 -9.65
N ILE A 297 -25.92 -17.54 -8.69
CA ILE A 297 -25.74 -16.67 -7.52
C ILE A 297 -25.97 -17.51 -6.26
N ASN A 298 -24.97 -17.62 -5.39
CA ASN A 298 -25.09 -18.22 -4.06
C ASN A 298 -24.76 -17.16 -3.01
N ASN A 299 -25.73 -16.83 -2.15
CA ASN A 299 -25.51 -15.96 -1.00
C ASN A 299 -25.47 -16.78 0.29
N TYR A 300 -24.31 -16.83 0.93
CA TYR A 300 -24.09 -17.36 2.28
C TYR A 300 -23.91 -16.25 3.33
N GLY A 301 -23.57 -15.03 2.88
CA GLY A 301 -23.40 -13.84 3.71
C GLY A 301 -24.63 -12.92 3.69
N ILE A 302 -24.43 -11.63 3.42
CA ILE A 302 -25.49 -10.61 3.42
C ILE A 302 -25.58 -9.91 2.06
N LEU A 303 -26.78 -9.86 1.46
CA LEU A 303 -27.10 -8.91 0.37
C LEU A 303 -27.98 -7.79 0.90
N ILE A 304 -27.62 -6.54 0.62
CA ILE A 304 -28.23 -5.35 1.22
C ILE A 304 -28.66 -4.36 0.14
N THR A 305 -29.85 -3.78 0.30
CA THR A 305 -30.34 -2.69 -0.53
C THR A 305 -31.37 -1.81 0.18
N GLU A 306 -31.48 -0.55 -0.21
CA GLU A 306 -32.61 0.31 0.16
C GLU A 306 -33.82 0.11 -0.79
N GLY A 307 -33.61 -0.56 -1.93
CA GLY A 307 -34.64 -0.97 -2.87
C GLY A 307 -35.49 -2.14 -2.37
N SER A 308 -36.48 -2.53 -3.18
CA SER A 308 -37.43 -3.60 -2.84
C SER A 308 -36.91 -5.02 -3.08
N GLY A 309 -35.80 -5.18 -3.82
CA GLY A 309 -35.24 -6.50 -4.14
C GLY A 309 -33.72 -6.47 -4.11
N ALA A 310 -33.10 -7.39 -3.37
CA ALA A 310 -31.64 -7.49 -3.30
C ALA A 310 -31.02 -7.86 -4.67
N ILE A 311 -31.73 -8.66 -5.48
CA ILE A 311 -31.33 -9.07 -6.82
C ILE A 311 -32.34 -8.55 -7.83
N SER A 312 -31.88 -7.78 -8.83
CA SER A 312 -32.66 -7.39 -10.00
C SER A 312 -32.18 -8.16 -11.22
N ASN A 313 -33.11 -8.70 -12.02
CA ASN A 313 -32.78 -9.43 -13.23
C ASN A 313 -33.70 -9.05 -14.39
N SER A 314 -33.12 -8.44 -15.41
CA SER A 314 -33.71 -8.20 -16.73
C SER A 314 -32.93 -8.92 -17.86
N GLY A 315 -31.81 -9.56 -17.52
CA GLY A 315 -31.08 -10.49 -18.38
C GLY A 315 -31.38 -11.95 -18.06
N THR A 316 -30.37 -12.81 -18.24
CA THR A 316 -30.45 -14.25 -17.94
C THR A 316 -29.63 -14.59 -16.70
N ILE A 317 -30.24 -15.27 -15.73
CA ILE A 317 -29.52 -15.99 -14.68
C ILE A 317 -29.78 -17.47 -14.92
N THR A 318 -28.74 -18.24 -15.24
CA THR A 318 -28.88 -19.63 -15.72
C THR A 318 -29.44 -20.55 -14.64
N ASN A 319 -28.91 -20.42 -13.42
CA ASN A 319 -29.37 -21.16 -12.25
C ASN A 319 -30.17 -20.26 -11.32
N THR A 320 -31.23 -20.80 -10.70
CA THR A 320 -31.99 -20.06 -9.70
C THR A 320 -31.07 -19.57 -8.58
N PRO A 321 -31.13 -18.28 -8.20
CA PRO A 321 -30.36 -17.76 -7.08
C PRO A 321 -30.66 -18.52 -5.78
N GLU A 322 -29.62 -18.91 -5.07
CA GLU A 322 -29.69 -19.64 -3.80
C GLU A 322 -29.28 -18.72 -2.65
N ASN A 323 -30.13 -18.61 -1.63
CA ASN A 323 -29.88 -17.77 -0.46
C ASN A 323 -29.86 -18.59 0.83
N TYR A 324 -28.66 -18.84 1.32
CA TYR A 324 -28.37 -19.48 2.61
C TYR A 324 -28.10 -18.45 3.72
N GLY A 325 -27.76 -17.21 3.36
CA GLY A 325 -27.54 -16.10 4.26
C GLY A 325 -28.80 -15.24 4.47
N ILE A 326 -28.63 -13.92 4.56
CA ILE A 326 -29.74 -12.97 4.78
C ILE A 326 -29.84 -11.92 3.68
N TYR A 327 -31.05 -11.43 3.43
CA TYR A 327 -31.31 -10.21 2.69
C TYR A 327 -31.75 -9.09 3.63
N ILE A 328 -31.23 -7.89 3.40
CA ILE A 328 -31.65 -6.66 4.07
C ILE A 328 -32.17 -5.72 2.97
N THR A 329 -33.47 -5.42 3.02
CA THR A 329 -34.16 -4.68 1.93
C THR A 329 -34.98 -3.53 2.49
N GLY A 330 -35.23 -2.52 1.65
CA GLY A 330 -36.02 -1.35 2.03
C GLY A 330 -35.26 -0.38 2.92
N THR A 331 -35.73 0.87 2.96
CA THR A 331 -35.15 1.94 3.79
C THR A 331 -35.32 1.70 5.29
N ASP A 332 -36.22 0.80 5.67
CA ASP A 332 -36.47 0.35 7.04
C ASP A 332 -35.53 -0.79 7.47
N GLY A 333 -34.69 -1.31 6.56
CA GLY A 333 -33.71 -2.35 6.87
C GLY A 333 -34.34 -3.71 7.18
N LYS A 334 -35.43 -4.06 6.50
CA LYS A 334 -36.14 -5.33 6.72
C LYS A 334 -35.23 -6.52 6.41
N VAL A 335 -35.02 -7.38 7.41
CA VAL A 335 -34.23 -8.60 7.29
C VAL A 335 -35.11 -9.79 6.88
N SER A 336 -34.65 -10.62 5.94
CA SER A 336 -35.31 -11.87 5.55
C SER A 336 -34.32 -13.01 5.33
N ILE A 337 -34.78 -14.23 5.62
CA ILE A 337 -34.04 -15.49 5.49
C ILE A 337 -34.92 -16.47 4.71
N ASP A 338 -34.32 -17.30 3.86
CA ASP A 338 -34.99 -18.48 3.31
C ASP A 338 -34.75 -19.69 4.23
N SER A 339 -35.66 -19.91 5.16
CA SER A 339 -35.55 -21.03 6.14
C SER A 339 -35.63 -22.43 5.51
N THR A 340 -35.98 -22.54 4.22
CA THR A 340 -36.03 -23.83 3.52
C THR A 340 -34.68 -24.26 2.96
N LYS A 341 -33.71 -23.34 2.92
CA LYS A 341 -32.36 -23.58 2.38
C LYS A 341 -31.40 -23.91 3.51
N GLN A 342 -30.69 -25.01 3.34
CA GLN A 342 -29.56 -25.41 4.19
C GLN A 342 -28.41 -25.79 3.29
N ASN A 343 -27.21 -25.31 3.62
CA ASN A 343 -26.00 -25.68 2.90
C ASN A 343 -25.32 -26.85 3.63
N ASN A 344 -25.11 -27.95 2.90
CA ASN A 344 -24.37 -29.11 3.39
C ASN A 344 -23.04 -29.32 2.65
N ASP A 345 -22.75 -28.46 1.67
CA ASP A 345 -21.58 -28.60 0.81
C ASP A 345 -20.46 -27.63 1.21
N PRO A 346 -19.19 -27.98 0.97
CA PRO A 346 -18.08 -27.04 1.12
C PRO A 346 -18.27 -25.77 0.28
N ILE A 347 -18.04 -24.61 0.89
CA ILE A 347 -18.25 -23.29 0.29
C ILE A 347 -16.97 -22.79 -0.37
N ILE A 348 -17.07 -22.27 -1.59
CA ILE A 348 -15.95 -21.60 -2.28
C ILE A 348 -15.74 -20.23 -1.61
N VAL A 349 -14.54 -20.00 -1.08
CA VAL A 349 -14.16 -18.73 -0.42
C VAL A 349 -13.12 -17.92 -1.20
N GLY A 350 -12.62 -18.47 -2.31
CA GLY A 350 -11.61 -17.87 -3.17
C GLY A 350 -10.98 -18.90 -4.10
N TYR A 351 -9.89 -18.51 -4.74
CA TYR A 351 -9.12 -19.33 -5.67
C TYR A 351 -7.63 -19.26 -5.33
N ASP A 352 -6.88 -20.35 -5.57
CA ASP A 352 -5.43 -20.35 -5.44
C ASP A 352 -4.73 -19.74 -6.67
N GLU A 353 -3.41 -19.62 -6.63
CA GLU A 353 -2.56 -19.12 -7.74
C GLU A 353 -2.71 -19.92 -9.05
N ASN A 354 -3.26 -21.15 -8.99
CA ASN A 354 -3.52 -21.99 -10.16
C ASN A 354 -5.00 -21.97 -10.57
N ARG A 355 -5.76 -21.01 -10.05
CA ARG A 355 -7.20 -20.80 -10.29
C ARG A 355 -8.06 -21.98 -9.85
N LYS A 356 -7.63 -22.72 -8.84
CA LYS A 356 -8.40 -23.80 -8.23
C LYS A 356 -9.22 -23.26 -7.08
N GLU A 357 -10.46 -23.70 -7.02
CA GLU A 357 -11.40 -23.35 -5.95
C GLU A 357 -10.81 -23.73 -4.58
N ILE A 358 -10.76 -22.75 -3.68
CA ILE A 358 -10.48 -22.96 -2.26
C ILE A 358 -11.83 -23.15 -1.57
N LYS A 359 -12.09 -24.37 -1.10
CA LYS A 359 -13.35 -24.74 -0.45
C LYS A 359 -13.19 -24.89 1.06
N ARG A 360 -14.16 -24.43 1.84
CA ARG A 360 -14.19 -24.56 3.30
C ARG A 360 -15.53 -25.10 3.79
N ASN A 361 -15.47 -25.89 4.86
CA ASN A 361 -16.67 -26.29 5.60
C ASN A 361 -16.97 -25.20 6.63
N LEU A 362 -18.01 -24.41 6.39
CA LEU A 362 -18.40 -23.32 7.27
C LEU A 362 -19.85 -23.49 7.70
N ALA A 363 -20.10 -23.38 9.00
CA ALA A 363 -21.46 -23.36 9.55
C ALA A 363 -22.06 -21.95 9.39
N ILE A 364 -23.29 -21.84 8.90
CA ILE A 364 -23.94 -20.55 8.65
C ILE A 364 -24.97 -20.28 9.74
N GLU A 365 -24.83 -19.17 10.45
CA GLU A 365 -25.78 -18.71 11.45
C GLU A 365 -26.32 -17.33 11.06
N ASN A 366 -27.65 -17.20 11.02
CA ASN A 366 -28.35 -16.00 10.59
C ASN A 366 -29.29 -15.50 11.69
N GLU A 367 -29.21 -14.22 12.03
CA GLU A 367 -30.06 -13.58 13.04
C GLU A 367 -30.94 -12.45 12.44
N THR A 368 -32.22 -12.43 12.81
CA THR A 368 -33.26 -11.52 12.27
C THR A 368 -33.93 -10.65 13.33
N ARG A 369 -33.79 -10.99 14.62
CA ARG A 369 -34.51 -10.40 15.76
C ARG A 369 -33.67 -9.40 16.55
N SER A 370 -32.56 -8.92 15.98
CA SER A 370 -31.61 -8.02 16.67
C SER A 370 -30.96 -8.63 17.92
N LEU A 371 -30.81 -9.96 17.96
CA LEU A 371 -29.94 -10.63 18.92
C LEU A 371 -28.50 -10.68 18.37
N SER A 372 -27.56 -11.03 19.24
CA SER A 372 -26.14 -11.14 18.91
C SER A 372 -25.64 -12.56 19.20
N PHE A 373 -24.71 -13.04 18.38
CA PHE A 373 -23.97 -14.27 18.67
C PHE A 373 -22.89 -13.98 19.72
N SER A 374 -22.51 -14.99 20.50
CA SER A 374 -21.50 -14.86 21.57
C SER A 374 -20.79 -16.18 21.82
N GLY A 375 -19.72 -16.11 22.63
CA GLY A 375 -18.88 -17.25 22.98
C GLY A 375 -18.00 -17.73 21.83
N ASN A 376 -17.20 -18.77 22.10
CA ASN A 376 -16.22 -19.25 21.12
C ASN A 376 -16.87 -19.72 19.82
N LYS A 377 -16.29 -19.31 18.68
CA LYS A 377 -16.73 -19.67 17.33
C LYS A 377 -15.56 -20.12 16.49
N GLU A 378 -15.75 -21.18 15.71
CA GLU A 378 -14.72 -21.71 14.82
C GLU A 378 -15.35 -22.14 13.49
N ASN A 379 -14.82 -21.68 12.35
CA ASN A 379 -15.34 -22.01 11.02
C ASN A 379 -16.84 -21.66 10.84
N HIS A 380 -17.26 -20.46 11.26
CA HIS A 380 -18.64 -19.98 11.08
C HIS A 380 -18.73 -18.82 10.08
N ILE A 381 -19.88 -18.68 9.42
CA ILE A 381 -20.35 -17.43 8.81
C ILE A 381 -21.49 -16.92 9.69
N LEU A 382 -21.28 -15.79 10.35
CA LEU A 382 -22.26 -15.15 11.23
C LEU A 382 -22.85 -13.93 10.50
N ASN A 383 -24.17 -13.90 10.35
CA ASN A 383 -24.87 -12.81 9.65
C ASN A 383 -25.94 -12.19 10.54
N ALA A 384 -25.87 -10.87 10.72
CA ALA A 384 -26.95 -10.09 11.34
C ALA A 384 -27.02 -8.69 10.72
N LEU A 385 -28.09 -7.95 11.03
CA LEU A 385 -28.21 -6.53 10.64
C LEU A 385 -27.10 -5.69 11.31
N LYS A 386 -26.86 -5.92 12.60
CA LYS A 386 -25.94 -5.16 13.44
C LYS A 386 -25.56 -5.96 14.67
N ASN A 387 -24.44 -5.59 15.30
CA ASN A 387 -23.87 -6.22 16.48
C ASN A 387 -23.86 -7.74 16.33
N THR A 388 -23.40 -8.24 15.17
CA THR A 388 -23.47 -9.65 14.83
C THR A 388 -22.83 -10.51 15.90
N TYR A 389 -21.67 -10.10 16.40
CA TYR A 389 -21.00 -10.75 17.52
C TYR A 389 -20.90 -9.80 18.72
N GLU A 390 -21.32 -10.26 19.89
CA GLU A 390 -21.23 -9.55 21.16
C GLU A 390 -20.23 -10.26 22.07
N VAL A 391 -19.20 -9.52 22.50
CA VAL A 391 -18.17 -10.04 23.41
C VAL A 391 -18.75 -10.07 24.82
N THR A 392 -18.97 -11.28 25.34
CA THR A 392 -19.57 -11.48 26.67
C THR A 392 -18.69 -12.33 27.59
N GLY A 393 -17.83 -13.18 27.02
CA GLY A 393 -16.88 -13.98 27.78
C GLY A 393 -15.62 -13.20 28.20
N ILE A 394 -14.95 -13.70 29.23
CA ILE A 394 -13.70 -13.12 29.75
C ILE A 394 -12.47 -13.34 28.83
N ASP A 395 -12.56 -14.28 27.87
CA ASP A 395 -11.52 -14.64 26.90
C ASP A 395 -12.17 -15.34 25.69
N ASP A 396 -13.05 -14.64 24.99
CA ASP A 396 -13.73 -15.16 23.79
C ASP A 396 -12.75 -15.33 22.63
N LYS A 397 -12.94 -16.39 21.84
CA LYS A 397 -12.09 -16.72 20.68
C LYS A 397 -12.94 -17.02 19.45
N VAL A 398 -12.66 -16.29 18.37
CA VAL A 398 -13.30 -16.51 17.07
C VAL A 398 -12.23 -16.81 16.02
N THR A 399 -12.23 -18.05 15.53
CA THR A 399 -11.16 -18.58 14.67
C THR A 399 -11.69 -18.99 13.30
N GLY A 400 -10.98 -18.64 12.22
CA GLY A 400 -11.29 -19.03 10.85
C GLY A 400 -12.71 -18.66 10.41
N SER A 401 -13.33 -17.66 11.02
CA SER A 401 -14.75 -17.36 10.82
C SER A 401 -14.94 -16.07 10.01
N ILE A 402 -16.17 -15.82 9.59
CA ILE A 402 -16.57 -14.61 8.87
C ILE A 402 -17.72 -13.98 9.65
N ILE A 403 -17.57 -12.73 10.08
CA ILE A 403 -18.57 -11.98 10.84
C ILE A 403 -19.09 -10.86 9.96
N ASN A 404 -20.36 -10.89 9.59
CA ASN A 404 -20.97 -9.94 8.68
C ASN A 404 -22.06 -9.11 9.37
N ALA A 405 -22.02 -7.80 9.16
CA ALA A 405 -23.07 -6.86 9.54
C ALA A 405 -23.29 -5.79 8.47
N TYR A 406 -24.48 -5.20 8.45
CA TYR A 406 -24.69 -3.92 7.77
C TYR A 406 -24.14 -2.77 8.61
N GLU A 407 -24.45 -2.75 9.92
CA GLU A 407 -23.89 -1.77 10.84
C GLU A 407 -22.61 -2.33 11.51
N THR A 408 -22.40 -2.11 12.80
CA THR A 408 -21.27 -2.67 13.55
C THR A 408 -21.31 -4.19 13.56
N ALA A 409 -20.18 -4.85 13.33
CA ALA A 409 -20.09 -6.32 13.28
C ALA A 409 -19.77 -6.94 14.64
N VAL A 410 -18.83 -6.36 15.37
CA VAL A 410 -18.40 -6.81 16.70
C VAL A 410 -18.60 -5.68 17.70
N ILE A 411 -19.19 -5.98 18.85
CA ILE A 411 -19.36 -5.01 19.93
C ILE A 411 -18.95 -5.62 21.28
N PHE A 412 -18.29 -4.82 22.10
CA PHE A 412 -18.10 -5.11 23.51
C PHE A 412 -19.28 -4.51 24.29
N LYS A 413 -19.98 -5.34 25.06
CA LYS A 413 -21.11 -4.90 25.92
C LYS A 413 -20.99 -5.56 27.26
N SER A 414 -20.20 -4.95 28.13
CA SER A 414 -19.93 -5.54 29.43
C SER A 414 -19.78 -4.48 30.52
N ALA A 415 -20.21 -4.85 31.73
CA ALA A 415 -19.95 -4.08 32.95
C ALA A 415 -18.52 -4.29 33.50
N GLU A 416 -17.78 -5.22 32.90
CA GLU A 416 -16.43 -5.65 33.29
C GLU A 416 -15.51 -5.68 32.06
N ASN A 417 -14.21 -5.64 32.28
CA ASN A 417 -13.21 -5.81 31.23
C ASN A 417 -13.41 -7.16 30.51
N LYS A 418 -13.44 -7.15 29.18
CA LYS A 418 -13.53 -8.37 28.36
C LYS A 418 -12.37 -8.49 27.40
N LYS A 419 -12.19 -9.70 26.88
CA LYS A 419 -11.15 -10.01 25.93
C LYS A 419 -11.71 -10.81 24.77
N LEU A 420 -11.34 -10.39 23.56
CA LEU A 420 -11.65 -11.08 22.32
C LEU A 420 -10.35 -11.35 21.54
N THR A 421 -10.16 -12.59 21.09
CA THR A 421 -9.13 -12.94 20.13
C THR A 421 -9.75 -13.36 18.81
N LEU A 422 -9.39 -12.66 17.72
CA LEU A 422 -9.77 -12.99 16.35
C LEU A 422 -8.57 -13.61 15.63
N SER A 423 -8.72 -14.84 15.13
CA SER A 423 -7.62 -15.62 14.53
C SER A 423 -7.98 -16.14 13.15
N GLY A 424 -7.36 -15.61 12.09
CA GLY A 424 -7.75 -15.91 10.70
C GLY A 424 -9.22 -15.57 10.41
N THR A 425 -9.78 -14.58 11.10
CA THR A 425 -11.19 -14.21 11.01
C THR A 425 -11.37 -12.96 10.15
N ILE A 426 -12.41 -12.94 9.34
CA ILE A 426 -12.77 -11.79 8.48
C ILE A 426 -13.98 -11.08 9.09
N VAL A 427 -13.87 -9.79 9.36
CA VAL A 427 -14.93 -8.97 9.97
C VAL A 427 -15.38 -7.91 8.97
N ASN A 428 -16.66 -7.95 8.58
CA ASN A 428 -17.30 -7.02 7.64
C ASN A 428 -18.41 -6.24 8.36
N GLY A 429 -18.27 -4.91 8.43
CA GLY A 429 -19.27 -4.04 9.05
C GLY A 429 -19.05 -2.56 8.75
N GLY A 430 -19.83 -1.69 9.37
CA GLY A 430 -19.69 -0.25 9.27
C GLY A 430 -20.31 0.39 8.02
N LEU A 431 -21.26 -0.26 7.34
CA LEU A 431 -21.93 0.36 6.19
C LEU A 431 -23.05 1.32 6.57
N GLY A 432 -23.67 1.10 7.74
CA GLY A 432 -24.76 1.94 8.22
C GLY A 432 -24.34 3.42 8.31
N ILE A 433 -25.19 4.32 7.82
CA ILE A 433 -24.93 5.77 7.70
C ILE A 433 -24.49 6.41 9.04
N ASN A 434 -24.97 5.87 10.17
CA ASN A 434 -24.70 6.39 11.52
C ASN A 434 -23.52 5.70 12.22
N THR A 435 -22.85 4.75 11.57
CA THR A 435 -21.80 3.93 12.21
C THR A 435 -20.42 4.54 12.08
N ASN A 436 -20.23 5.62 11.30
CA ASN A 436 -18.90 6.17 10.98
C ASN A 436 -17.92 5.10 10.47
N LYS A 437 -18.42 4.07 9.77
CA LYS A 437 -17.64 2.91 9.31
C LYS A 437 -17.06 2.01 10.40
N ILE A 438 -17.54 2.10 11.63
CA ILE A 438 -17.11 1.26 12.74
C ILE A 438 -17.60 -0.18 12.51
N ALA A 439 -16.65 -1.10 12.30
CA ALA A 439 -16.90 -2.53 12.22
C ALA A 439 -16.73 -3.20 13.59
N ILE A 440 -15.80 -2.70 14.42
CA ILE A 440 -15.56 -3.18 15.78
C ILE A 440 -15.63 -1.99 16.73
N SER A 441 -16.50 -2.09 17.73
CA SER A 441 -16.74 -1.06 18.75
C SER A 441 -16.47 -1.63 20.14
N GLY A 442 -15.66 -0.95 20.94
CA GLY A 442 -15.45 -1.28 22.35
C GLY A 442 -16.61 -0.80 23.23
N SER A 443 -16.37 -0.76 24.54
CA SER A 443 -17.38 -0.46 25.55
C SER A 443 -17.03 0.78 26.38
N GLU A 444 -17.61 0.90 27.59
CA GLU A 444 -17.24 1.96 28.54
C GLU A 444 -16.21 1.47 29.58
N LYS A 445 -15.53 0.36 29.29
CA LYS A 445 -14.68 -0.40 30.20
C LYS A 445 -13.45 -0.86 29.42
N GLY A 446 -12.35 -1.10 30.13
CA GLY A 446 -11.11 -1.55 29.51
C GLY A 446 -11.26 -2.90 28.82
N ASP A 447 -11.28 -2.88 27.50
CA ASP A 447 -11.45 -4.01 26.59
C ASP A 447 -10.12 -4.42 25.97
N ILE A 448 -9.96 -5.73 25.74
CA ILE A 448 -8.77 -6.30 25.12
C ILE A 448 -9.16 -6.95 23.79
N LEU A 449 -8.64 -6.42 22.68
CA LEU A 449 -8.81 -6.99 21.36
C LEU A 449 -7.46 -7.48 20.82
N ILE A 450 -7.40 -8.76 20.44
CA ILE A 450 -6.21 -9.36 19.82
C ILE A 450 -6.57 -9.81 18.40
N LEU A 451 -5.83 -9.31 17.42
CA LEU A 451 -5.94 -9.68 16.01
C LEU A 451 -4.66 -10.41 15.57
N GLN A 452 -4.82 -11.65 15.10
CA GLN A 452 -3.70 -12.48 14.66
C GLN A 452 -4.09 -13.36 13.47
N SER A 453 -3.12 -13.84 12.69
CA SER A 453 -3.40 -14.88 11.69
C SER A 453 -3.86 -16.19 12.34
N GLY A 454 -4.57 -17.03 11.58
CA GLY A 454 -5.10 -18.31 12.06
C GLY A 454 -4.93 -19.41 11.02
N ASP A 455 -4.65 -20.62 11.48
CA ASP A 455 -4.61 -21.79 10.61
C ASP A 455 -6.04 -22.27 10.34
N ILE A 456 -6.39 -22.45 9.06
CA ILE A 456 -7.69 -22.91 8.62
C ILE A 456 -7.54 -24.19 7.78
N GLU A 457 -8.51 -25.08 7.88
CA GLU A 457 -8.63 -26.22 6.97
C GLU A 457 -9.43 -25.81 5.72
N CYS A 458 -8.87 -26.11 4.55
CA CYS A 458 -9.51 -25.93 3.27
C CYS A 458 -9.31 -27.15 2.38
N THR A 459 -10.07 -27.25 1.31
CA THR A 459 -9.87 -28.25 0.25
C THR A 459 -9.52 -27.52 -1.04
N ILE A 460 -8.39 -27.87 -1.63
CA ILE A 460 -7.91 -27.33 -2.91
C ILE A 460 -7.65 -28.51 -3.83
N ASN A 461 -8.27 -28.51 -5.02
CA ASN A 461 -8.16 -29.62 -5.97
C ASN A 461 -8.55 -31.00 -5.39
N GLY A 462 -9.52 -31.04 -4.47
CA GLY A 462 -9.96 -32.27 -3.80
C GLY A 462 -9.08 -32.73 -2.63
N GLU A 463 -7.97 -32.06 -2.36
CA GLU A 463 -7.05 -32.37 -1.26
C GLU A 463 -7.26 -31.43 -0.08
N LYS A 464 -7.38 -31.98 1.14
CA LYS A 464 -7.41 -31.18 2.37
C LYS A 464 -6.04 -30.57 2.64
N LYS A 465 -6.00 -29.28 2.94
CA LYS A 465 -4.80 -28.50 3.27
C LYS A 465 -5.08 -27.59 4.46
N THR A 466 -4.09 -27.46 5.33
CA THR A 466 -4.06 -26.41 6.34
C THR A 466 -3.33 -25.21 5.76
N VAL A 467 -3.99 -24.06 5.70
CA VAL A 467 -3.40 -22.81 5.20
C VAL A 467 -3.52 -21.73 6.28
N THR A 468 -2.53 -20.87 6.37
CA THR A 468 -2.57 -19.73 7.28
C THR A 468 -3.37 -18.60 6.63
N GLN A 469 -4.48 -18.20 7.26
CA GLN A 469 -5.34 -17.12 6.85
C GLN A 469 -5.05 -15.87 7.69
N ASN A 470 -4.97 -14.71 7.03
CA ASN A 470 -4.87 -13.43 7.72
C ASN A 470 -6.19 -13.09 8.43
N THR A 471 -6.11 -12.41 9.56
CA THR A 471 -7.29 -11.72 10.13
C THR A 471 -7.49 -10.41 9.37
N ILE A 472 -8.71 -10.14 8.93
CA ILE A 472 -9.03 -8.95 8.12
C ILE A 472 -10.19 -8.21 8.76
N VAL A 473 -10.01 -6.92 9.03
CA VAL A 473 -11.09 -6.04 9.51
C VAL A 473 -11.44 -5.04 8.42
N ASN A 474 -12.62 -5.21 7.84
CA ASN A 474 -13.17 -4.38 6.76
C ASN A 474 -14.04 -3.25 7.33
N GLY A 475 -13.38 -2.32 8.03
CA GLY A 475 -13.98 -1.13 8.63
C GLY A 475 -13.09 -0.56 9.74
N ASN A 476 -13.54 0.52 10.35
CA ASN A 476 -12.86 1.18 11.45
C ASN A 476 -12.97 0.34 12.74
N ILE A 477 -11.96 0.49 13.59
CA ILE A 477 -11.97 0.01 14.98
C ILE A 477 -12.01 1.25 15.88
N ASN A 478 -12.98 1.29 16.79
CA ASN A 478 -13.06 2.30 17.83
C ASN A 478 -13.20 1.58 19.18
N MET A 479 -12.25 1.74 20.09
CA MET A 479 -12.30 1.07 21.39
C MET A 479 -13.19 1.82 22.41
N GLU A 480 -13.58 3.06 22.09
CA GLU A 480 -14.53 3.89 22.87
C GLU A 480 -13.95 4.37 24.21
N ASP A 481 -14.59 4.14 25.37
CA ASP A 481 -14.11 4.66 26.66
C ASP A 481 -13.49 3.52 27.49
N GLY A 482 -12.48 3.84 28.28
CA GLY A 482 -11.83 2.90 29.19
C GLY A 482 -10.37 2.70 28.83
N ASN A 483 -9.63 1.97 29.67
CA ASN A 483 -8.22 1.69 29.37
C ASN A 483 -8.13 0.43 28.50
N ASP A 484 -8.16 0.62 27.18
CA ASP A 484 -8.24 -0.45 26.21
C ASP A 484 -6.87 -0.94 25.75
N ILE A 485 -6.84 -2.19 25.28
CA ILE A 485 -5.65 -2.81 24.69
C ILE A 485 -6.01 -3.42 23.34
N LEU A 486 -5.52 -2.80 22.27
CA LEU A 486 -5.53 -3.37 20.93
C LEU A 486 -4.17 -4.00 20.62
N THR A 487 -4.14 -5.28 20.31
CA THR A 487 -2.94 -5.99 19.84
C THR A 487 -3.11 -6.44 18.40
N ILE A 488 -2.19 -6.01 17.54
CA ILE A 488 -2.11 -6.39 16.13
C ILE A 488 -0.85 -7.24 15.96
N GLU A 489 -1.03 -8.51 15.62
CA GLU A 489 0.06 -9.41 15.26
C GLU A 489 0.24 -9.50 13.74
N ASN A 490 1.43 -9.91 13.26
CA ASN A 490 1.65 -10.12 11.81
C ASN A 490 0.60 -11.09 11.22
N GLY A 491 0.21 -10.82 9.97
CA GLY A 491 -0.92 -11.51 9.34
C GLY A 491 -2.28 -10.90 9.69
N THR A 492 -2.30 -9.63 10.11
CA THR A 492 -3.51 -8.83 10.27
C THR A 492 -3.55 -7.74 9.20
N ILE A 493 -4.72 -7.52 8.60
CA ILE A 493 -5.00 -6.44 7.65
C ILE A 493 -6.19 -5.63 8.17
N ILE A 494 -6.06 -4.31 8.22
CA ILE A 494 -7.11 -3.41 8.72
C ILE A 494 -7.39 -2.39 7.63
N ASN A 495 -8.60 -2.44 7.07
CA ASN A 495 -9.07 -1.58 5.99
C ASN A 495 -9.90 -0.40 6.54
N GLY A 496 -9.45 0.19 7.64
CA GLY A 496 -10.11 1.30 8.33
C GLY A 496 -9.19 1.97 9.34
N THR A 497 -9.68 3.06 9.95
CA THR A 497 -8.94 3.80 10.99
C THR A 497 -8.95 3.05 12.32
N LEU A 498 -7.96 3.37 13.14
CA LEU A 498 -7.82 2.88 14.50
C LEU A 498 -8.06 4.03 15.48
N GLY A 499 -9.05 3.91 16.36
CA GLY A 499 -9.26 4.82 17.49
C GLY A 499 -9.22 4.06 18.80
N GLY A 500 -8.39 4.50 19.75
CA GLY A 500 -8.44 4.01 21.14
C GLY A 500 -9.67 4.61 21.80
N GLY A 501 -9.66 5.93 21.97
CA GLY A 501 -10.84 6.70 22.34
C GLY A 501 -10.54 7.56 23.55
N ALA A 502 -11.24 7.37 24.65
CA ALA A 502 -10.99 8.13 25.87
C ALA A 502 -10.30 7.26 26.93
N ASP A 503 -9.55 7.93 27.82
CA ASP A 503 -8.73 7.35 28.89
C ASP A 503 -7.30 6.99 28.44
N ASN A 504 -6.72 5.89 28.91
CA ASN A 504 -5.31 5.56 28.65
C ASN A 504 -5.21 4.22 27.91
N ASP A 505 -5.21 4.32 26.60
CA ASP A 505 -5.26 3.20 25.68
C ASP A 505 -3.87 2.74 25.25
N THR A 506 -3.80 1.47 24.85
CA THR A 506 -2.57 0.83 24.39
C THR A 506 -2.75 0.12 23.06
N LEU A 507 -1.91 0.48 22.08
CA LEU A 507 -1.78 -0.22 20.80
C LEU A 507 -0.46 -0.98 20.74
N ASN A 508 -0.53 -2.31 20.67
CA ASN A 508 0.63 -3.18 20.56
C ASN A 508 0.76 -3.74 19.14
N PHE A 509 1.95 -3.62 18.56
CA PHE A 509 2.34 -4.31 17.33
C PHE A 509 3.34 -5.40 17.65
N ASN A 510 2.94 -6.66 17.49
CA ASN A 510 3.73 -7.82 17.91
C ASN A 510 4.03 -8.76 16.74
N SER A 511 5.14 -9.49 16.84
CA SER A 511 5.38 -10.64 15.95
C SER A 511 4.44 -11.78 16.35
N PRO A 512 4.04 -12.65 15.40
CA PRO A 512 3.15 -13.75 15.68
C PRO A 512 3.81 -14.73 16.66
N LEU A 513 3.10 -15.11 17.72
CA LEU A 513 3.64 -15.91 18.82
C LEU A 513 4.14 -17.30 18.42
N THR A 514 3.77 -17.82 17.24
CA THR A 514 3.93 -19.24 16.91
C THR A 514 4.61 -19.55 15.57
N ARG A 515 4.87 -18.58 14.68
CA ARG A 515 5.18 -18.88 13.27
C ARG A 515 6.05 -17.84 12.57
N ALA A 516 6.79 -18.25 11.54
CA ALA A 516 7.39 -17.34 10.56
C ALA A 516 6.28 -16.92 9.56
N ALA A 517 5.98 -15.63 9.45
CA ALA A 517 5.04 -15.15 8.43
C ALA A 517 5.77 -15.06 7.06
N LYS A 518 5.04 -15.15 5.95
CA LYS A 518 5.63 -14.92 4.60
C LYS A 518 6.06 -13.45 4.40
N ASN A 519 5.50 -12.53 5.18
CA ASN A 519 5.89 -11.13 5.29
C ASN A 519 5.78 -10.75 6.78
N ASP A 520 6.91 -10.44 7.41
CA ASP A 520 6.99 -10.15 8.85
C ASP A 520 6.67 -8.67 9.19
N GLU A 521 6.12 -7.93 8.23
CA GLU A 521 5.87 -6.49 8.32
C GLU A 521 4.38 -6.17 8.42
N ILE A 522 4.03 -5.26 9.33
CA ILE A 522 2.69 -4.69 9.48
C ILE A 522 2.67 -3.33 8.78
N ASN A 523 1.84 -3.22 7.74
CA ASN A 523 1.65 -1.97 7.01
C ASN A 523 0.40 -1.25 7.52
N ILE A 524 0.56 0.02 7.91
CA ILE A 524 -0.55 0.87 8.32
C ILE A 524 -0.76 1.95 7.25
N LEU A 525 -1.92 1.88 6.61
CA LEU A 525 -2.34 2.78 5.53
C LEU A 525 -3.49 3.71 5.93
N HIS A 526 -3.87 3.70 7.21
CA HIS A 526 -4.98 4.49 7.77
C HIS A 526 -4.57 5.20 9.06
N ASN A 527 -5.33 6.23 9.42
CA ASN A 527 -5.04 7.02 10.60
C ASN A 527 -5.18 6.20 11.89
N ILE A 528 -4.32 6.56 12.85
CA ILE A 528 -4.37 6.09 14.22
C ILE A 528 -4.67 7.31 15.09
N SER A 529 -5.66 7.23 15.97
CA SER A 529 -5.94 8.28 16.93
C SER A 529 -6.12 7.72 18.34
N ASP A 530 -5.79 8.54 19.32
CA ASP A 530 -6.22 8.40 20.70
C ASP A 530 -5.78 7.05 21.33
N PHE A 531 -4.56 6.62 20.98
CA PHE A 531 -3.84 5.57 21.70
C PHE A 531 -2.66 6.21 22.43
N GLU A 532 -2.80 6.48 23.73
CA GLU A 532 -1.78 7.18 24.53
C GLU A 532 -0.44 6.43 24.50
N ASN A 533 -0.48 5.10 24.40
CA ASN A 533 0.69 4.25 24.39
C ASN A 533 0.71 3.37 23.12
N ILE A 534 1.73 3.54 22.28
CA ILE A 534 1.96 2.70 21.11
C ILE A 534 3.27 1.92 21.31
N ASN A 535 3.19 0.60 21.26
CA ASN A 535 4.35 -0.29 21.43
C ASN A 535 4.66 -1.01 20.12
N ILE A 536 5.88 -0.81 19.61
CA ILE A 536 6.39 -1.43 18.38
C ILE A 536 7.35 -2.56 18.76
N ASN A 537 6.91 -3.81 18.66
CA ASN A 537 7.70 -5.00 18.99
C ASN A 537 8.01 -5.90 17.78
N THR A 538 7.65 -5.44 16.58
CA THR A 538 7.87 -6.11 15.27
C THR A 538 8.18 -5.05 14.21
N ASN A 539 8.31 -5.45 12.94
CA ASN A 539 8.46 -4.52 11.84
C ASN A 539 7.11 -3.86 11.50
N VAL A 540 7.06 -2.54 11.59
CA VAL A 540 5.86 -1.74 11.30
C VAL A 540 6.24 -0.60 10.37
N THR A 541 5.47 -0.44 9.30
CA THR A 541 5.61 0.69 8.38
C THR A 541 4.37 1.57 8.41
N LEU A 542 4.58 2.86 8.70
CA LEU A 542 3.56 3.90 8.58
C LEU A 542 3.75 4.60 7.22
N PHE A 543 2.70 4.55 6.40
CA PHE A 543 2.72 5.17 5.07
C PHE A 543 2.57 6.69 5.14
N GLU A 544 3.04 7.38 4.10
CA GLU A 544 3.01 8.83 3.97
C GLU A 544 1.62 9.37 3.62
N LYS A 545 0.82 8.60 2.86
CA LYS A 545 -0.51 8.96 2.38
C LYS A 545 -1.56 7.94 2.79
N THR A 546 -2.78 8.41 2.93
CA THR A 546 -4.01 7.61 3.01
C THR A 546 -5.03 8.13 1.98
N ILE A 547 -6.31 7.81 2.18
CA ILE A 547 -7.47 8.23 1.38
C ILE A 547 -7.50 9.76 1.21
N GLY A 548 -6.91 10.27 0.12
CA GLY A 548 -6.94 11.67 -0.31
C GLY A 548 -6.23 12.68 0.59
N THR A 549 -5.47 12.22 1.59
CA THR A 549 -4.78 13.05 2.60
C THR A 549 -3.51 12.35 3.11
N ASP A 550 -2.70 13.04 3.91
CA ASP A 550 -1.58 12.42 4.63
C ASP A 550 -2.10 11.50 5.72
N LEU A 551 -1.39 10.38 5.94
CA LEU A 551 -1.67 9.53 7.10
C LEU A 551 -1.27 10.28 8.37
N LYS A 552 -2.04 10.10 9.45
CA LYS A 552 -1.77 10.75 10.73
C LYS A 552 -1.84 9.77 11.89
N VAL A 553 -0.92 9.93 12.82
CA VAL A 553 -1.00 9.40 14.19
C VAL A 553 -1.20 10.58 15.12
N THR A 554 -2.28 10.57 15.90
CA THR A 554 -2.61 11.64 16.85
C THR A 554 -2.96 11.07 18.21
N GLY A 555 -2.77 11.85 19.28
CA GLY A 555 -3.07 11.41 20.65
C GLY A 555 -2.04 10.44 21.25
N ALA A 556 -1.00 10.06 20.50
CA ALA A 556 0.03 9.15 20.99
C ALA A 556 1.02 9.87 21.92
N GLY A 557 0.81 9.74 23.23
CA GLY A 557 1.67 10.29 24.28
C GLY A 557 3.05 9.63 24.32
N ASN A 558 3.11 8.31 24.23
CA ASN A 558 4.34 7.52 24.23
C ASN A 558 4.34 6.54 23.06
N ILE A 559 5.36 6.61 22.20
CA ILE A 559 5.63 5.62 21.16
C ILE A 559 6.93 4.89 21.54
N THR A 560 6.82 3.65 22.00
CA THR A 560 7.95 2.84 22.47
C THR A 560 8.34 1.82 21.42
N ILE A 561 9.59 1.86 20.96
CA ILE A 561 10.16 0.86 20.05
C ILE A 561 10.96 -0.14 20.87
N GLY A 562 10.41 -1.35 21.02
CA GLY A 562 11.04 -2.44 21.75
C GLY A 562 12.27 -2.99 21.02
N LYS A 563 13.07 -3.81 21.71
CA LYS A 563 14.35 -4.36 21.20
C LYS A 563 14.27 -5.00 19.79
N ASN A 564 13.16 -5.67 19.50
CA ASN A 564 12.94 -6.36 18.22
C ASN A 564 12.07 -5.53 17.26
N GLY A 565 11.64 -4.35 17.68
CA GLY A 565 10.79 -3.45 16.91
C GLY A 565 11.58 -2.62 15.91
N VAL A 566 11.00 -2.47 14.72
CA VAL A 566 11.43 -1.50 13.73
C VAL A 566 10.21 -0.70 13.31
N LEU A 567 10.23 0.60 13.58
CA LEU A 567 9.24 1.55 13.09
C LEU A 567 9.82 2.28 11.87
N THR A 568 9.27 2.02 10.69
CA THR A 568 9.64 2.74 9.47
C THR A 568 8.59 3.81 9.17
N LEU A 569 9.04 5.05 9.05
CA LEU A 569 8.22 6.15 8.56
C LEU A 569 8.52 6.36 7.07
N ARG A 570 7.52 6.19 6.23
CA ARG A 570 7.61 6.64 4.84
C ARG A 570 7.30 8.14 4.79
N MET A 571 8.04 8.85 3.94
CA MET A 571 7.90 10.29 3.79
C MET A 571 7.37 10.68 2.42
N ASP A 572 6.62 11.76 2.37
CA ASP A 572 6.37 12.56 1.19
C ASP A 572 7.31 13.77 1.24
N SER A 573 8.42 13.69 0.50
CA SER A 573 9.42 14.76 0.42
C SER A 573 8.90 16.03 -0.24
N THR A 574 7.78 15.95 -0.99
CA THR A 574 7.15 17.09 -1.67
C THR A 574 6.29 17.91 -0.70
N ASN A 575 5.78 17.31 0.36
CA ASN A 575 4.98 17.98 1.36
C ASN A 575 5.88 18.74 2.36
N LYS A 576 6.03 20.04 2.11
CA LYS A 576 6.88 20.94 2.88
C LYS A 576 6.04 22.05 3.54
N ASP A 577 6.41 22.41 4.76
CA ASP A 577 5.89 23.61 5.40
C ASP A 577 6.28 24.84 4.56
N THR A 578 5.29 25.61 4.12
CA THR A 578 5.47 26.75 3.22
C THR A 578 6.34 27.86 3.78
N SER A 579 6.42 27.99 5.12
CA SER A 579 7.16 29.06 5.77
C SER A 579 8.64 28.70 5.99
N SER A 580 8.91 27.47 6.41
CA SER A 580 10.24 27.00 6.78
C SER A 580 10.93 26.16 5.69
N GLY A 581 10.18 25.65 4.71
CA GLY A 581 10.67 24.73 3.68
C GLY A 581 11.01 23.32 4.19
N LYS A 582 10.71 23.02 5.46
CA LYS A 582 10.96 21.71 6.09
C LYS A 582 9.95 20.68 5.60
N ILE A 583 10.38 19.43 5.44
CA ILE A 583 9.51 18.31 5.08
C ILE A 583 8.63 17.97 6.30
N VAL A 584 7.31 17.92 6.08
CA VAL A 584 6.29 17.57 7.09
C VAL A 584 5.41 16.40 6.66
N GLY A 585 5.67 15.83 5.48
CA GLY A 585 4.91 14.72 4.91
C GLY A 585 5.23 13.37 5.54
N HIS A 586 4.99 13.17 6.83
CA HIS A 586 5.06 11.84 7.44
C HIS A 586 4.03 11.68 8.55
N ALA A 587 3.72 10.43 8.90
CA ALA A 587 2.63 10.07 9.81
C ALA A 587 2.66 10.70 11.21
N LEU A 588 3.84 11.11 11.68
CA LEU A 588 4.06 11.63 13.04
C LEU A 588 4.25 13.15 13.09
N SER A 589 4.12 13.87 11.98
CA SER A 589 4.45 15.31 11.92
C SER A 589 3.50 16.17 12.77
N GLU A 590 2.27 15.69 13.01
CA GLU A 590 1.25 16.37 13.83
C GLU A 590 1.06 15.73 15.22
N ASN A 591 1.85 14.70 15.57
CA ASN A 591 1.80 14.13 16.91
C ASN A 591 2.50 15.05 17.92
N THR A 592 2.11 14.97 19.19
CA THR A 592 2.61 15.84 20.27
C THR A 592 3.28 15.09 21.41
N GLY A 593 3.30 13.75 21.36
CA GLY A 593 3.94 12.91 22.37
C GLY A 593 5.42 12.68 22.11
N LYS A 594 5.94 11.57 22.64
CA LYS A 594 7.38 11.27 22.66
C LYS A 594 7.68 9.88 22.11
N ILE A 595 8.74 9.77 21.31
CA ILE A 595 9.23 8.50 20.75
C ILE A 595 10.45 8.02 21.54
N PHE A 596 10.45 6.74 21.93
CA PHE A 596 11.49 6.09 22.73
C PHE A 596 12.04 4.84 22.03
N SER A 597 13.33 4.56 22.25
CA SER A 597 13.96 3.29 21.89
C SER A 597 14.96 2.83 22.96
N ALA A 598 14.51 2.80 24.22
CA ALA A 598 15.36 2.48 25.37
C ALA A 598 15.97 1.05 25.29
N ASP A 599 15.26 0.11 24.67
CA ASP A 599 15.67 -1.28 24.56
C ASP A 599 16.47 -1.60 23.27
N GLY A 600 16.74 -0.59 22.44
CA GLY A 600 17.55 -0.74 21.22
C GLY A 600 16.78 -1.07 19.93
N GLY A 601 15.47 -0.85 19.91
CA GLY A 601 14.68 -0.89 18.67
C GLY A 601 15.07 0.20 17.67
N LYS A 602 14.52 0.17 16.46
CA LYS A 602 14.91 1.13 15.41
C LYS A 602 13.77 1.99 14.91
N LEU A 603 13.99 3.29 14.85
CA LEU A 603 13.22 4.24 14.03
C LEU A 603 13.97 4.43 12.70
N LEU A 604 13.31 4.14 11.59
CA LEU A 604 13.86 4.32 10.24
C LEU A 604 13.01 5.30 9.44
N ILE A 605 13.67 6.08 8.59
CA ILE A 605 13.00 6.99 7.65
C ILE A 605 13.28 6.53 6.21
N THR A 606 12.22 6.38 5.41
CA THR A 606 12.33 6.22 3.95
C THR A 606 12.30 7.59 3.29
N LEU A 607 13.37 7.93 2.57
CA LEU A 607 13.61 9.29 2.11
C LEU A 607 12.73 9.74 0.93
N ASN A 608 12.30 8.84 0.04
CA ASN A 608 11.44 9.13 -1.12
C ASN A 608 11.82 10.44 -1.86
N GLY A 609 13.09 10.57 -2.25
CA GLY A 609 13.61 11.76 -2.94
C GLY A 609 14.13 12.89 -2.04
N ALA A 610 14.07 12.76 -0.71
CA ALA A 610 14.77 13.67 0.19
C ALA A 610 16.30 13.39 0.16
N GLY A 611 17.08 14.38 -0.27
CA GLY A 611 18.52 14.31 -0.37
C GLY A 611 19.27 14.93 0.82
N ASN A 612 20.59 15.03 0.67
CA ASN A 612 21.48 15.61 1.68
C ASN A 612 21.06 17.04 2.09
N GLU A 613 21.20 17.37 3.37
CA GLU A 613 20.82 18.65 4.00
C GLU A 613 19.31 18.93 4.05
N ASN A 614 18.43 18.09 3.50
CA ASN A 614 17.01 18.25 3.72
C ASN A 614 16.66 18.09 5.20
N VAL A 615 15.77 18.97 5.69
CA VAL A 615 15.32 18.99 7.07
C VAL A 615 13.92 18.40 7.15
N ILE A 616 13.73 17.46 8.07
CA ILE A 616 12.49 16.75 8.35
C ILE A 616 12.00 17.23 9.71
N SER A 617 10.75 17.70 9.75
CA SER A 617 10.14 18.27 10.94
C SER A 617 9.20 17.28 11.61
N PHE A 618 9.52 16.88 12.83
CA PHE A 618 8.62 16.10 13.69
C PHE A 618 7.60 16.97 14.44
N GLY A 619 7.59 18.29 14.18
CA GLY A 619 6.67 19.22 14.83
C GLY A 619 6.84 19.19 16.34
N ASP A 620 5.74 18.92 17.05
CA ASP A 620 5.72 18.84 18.50
C ASP A 620 6.09 17.45 19.04
N THR A 621 6.32 16.45 18.17
CA THR A 621 6.73 15.11 18.60
C THR A 621 8.15 15.12 19.12
N ALA A 622 8.30 14.86 20.41
CA ALA A 622 9.59 14.83 21.08
C ALA A 622 10.39 13.56 20.71
N LEU A 623 11.67 13.75 20.40
CA LEU A 623 12.61 12.68 20.13
C LEU A 623 13.45 12.40 21.39
N ASP A 624 13.30 11.23 21.99
CA ASP A 624 14.05 10.87 23.20
C ASP A 624 15.56 10.72 22.95
N GLU A 625 16.35 10.82 24.02
CA GLU A 625 17.81 10.60 23.98
C GLU A 625 18.17 9.16 23.59
N SER A 626 17.30 8.19 23.85
CA SER A 626 17.47 6.79 23.41
C SER A 626 17.42 6.58 21.89
N LEU A 627 16.96 7.57 21.11
CA LEU A 627 17.06 7.57 19.65
C LEU A 627 18.46 8.01 19.21
N ILE A 628 19.43 7.11 19.25
CA ILE A 628 20.83 7.36 18.97
C ILE A 628 21.06 7.34 17.45
N THR A 629 21.53 8.46 16.91
CA THR A 629 21.91 8.60 15.49
C THR A 629 23.33 8.10 15.23
N TYR A 630 23.70 7.93 13.95
CA TYR A 630 25.03 7.47 13.54
C TYR A 630 26.19 8.27 14.15
N LYS A 631 26.07 9.60 14.28
CA LYS A 631 27.14 10.46 14.85
C LYS A 631 27.23 10.37 16.38
N GLU A 632 26.15 9.96 17.04
CA GLU A 632 26.08 9.84 18.50
C GLU A 632 26.47 8.44 18.99
N ALA A 633 26.30 7.43 18.13
CA ALA A 633 26.54 6.04 18.48
C ALA A 633 28.01 5.70 18.71
N LEU A 634 28.29 4.93 19.77
CA LEU A 634 29.62 4.37 20.03
C LEU A 634 29.97 3.19 19.10
N SER A 635 28.95 2.55 18.52
CA SER A 635 29.06 1.43 17.59
C SER A 635 27.80 1.27 16.76
N LYS A 636 27.88 0.60 15.59
CA LYS A 636 26.78 0.49 14.62
C LYS A 636 25.53 -0.20 15.18
N ASP A 637 25.70 -1.16 16.09
CA ASP A 637 24.61 -1.88 16.77
C ASP A 637 23.85 -1.00 17.79
N LYS A 638 24.39 0.17 18.15
CA LYS A 638 23.76 1.14 19.03
C LYS A 638 22.95 2.20 18.29
N ILE A 639 22.97 2.20 16.96
CA ILE A 639 22.17 3.12 16.16
C ILE A 639 20.71 2.66 16.23
N THR A 640 19.87 3.53 16.78
CA THR A 640 18.42 3.31 16.93
C THR A 640 17.59 4.31 16.12
N PHE A 641 18.22 5.31 15.49
CA PHE A 641 17.55 6.24 14.58
C PHE A 641 18.38 6.49 13.32
N ASP A 642 17.85 6.08 12.17
CA ASP A 642 18.57 6.11 10.89
C ASP A 642 17.63 6.23 9.68
N THR A 643 18.17 6.13 8.48
CA THR A 643 17.40 5.99 7.23
C THR A 643 17.37 4.54 6.75
N THR A 644 16.47 4.21 5.83
CA THR A 644 16.46 2.91 5.15
C THR A 644 17.59 2.77 4.12
N LEU A 645 18.27 3.87 3.78
CA LEU A 645 19.37 3.93 2.83
C LEU A 645 20.72 3.85 3.54
N GLU A 646 21.64 3.07 2.99
CA GLU A 646 22.90 2.81 3.69
C GLU A 646 23.91 3.97 3.63
N LEU A 647 23.79 4.88 2.67
CA LEU A 647 24.68 6.04 2.51
C LEU A 647 24.21 7.29 3.21
N TYR A 648 22.92 7.37 3.52
CA TYR A 648 22.37 8.47 4.29
C TYR A 648 22.24 8.05 5.76
N THR A 649 22.19 9.07 6.60
CA THR A 649 21.91 8.96 8.03
C THR A 649 21.17 10.21 8.46
N ILE A 650 20.64 10.15 9.68
CA ILE A 650 19.99 11.27 10.33
C ILE A 650 20.95 11.97 11.31
N GLU A 651 20.84 13.30 11.42
CA GLU A 651 21.45 14.12 12.47
C GLU A 651 20.38 14.97 13.16
N LYS A 652 20.30 14.93 14.50
CA LYS A 652 19.34 15.74 15.27
C LYS A 652 19.74 17.22 15.26
N ILE A 653 18.78 18.11 15.09
CA ILE A 653 18.99 19.55 15.19
C ILE A 653 18.80 19.99 16.64
N LYS A 654 19.89 20.46 17.26
CA LYS A 654 19.93 20.82 18.68
C LYS A 654 18.88 21.88 19.04
N GLY A 655 18.13 21.61 20.11
CA GLY A 655 17.11 22.54 20.64
C GLY A 655 15.79 22.51 19.86
N THR A 656 15.62 21.54 18.97
CA THR A 656 14.40 21.32 18.18
C THR A 656 14.06 19.83 18.14
N ASN A 657 12.86 19.49 17.66
CA ASN A 657 12.47 18.11 17.34
C ASN A 657 12.82 17.71 15.90
N ASP A 658 13.50 18.58 15.16
CA ASP A 658 13.77 18.37 13.75
C ASP A 658 15.06 17.59 13.54
N VAL A 659 15.13 16.96 12.38
CA VAL A 659 16.32 16.22 11.97
C VAL A 659 16.75 16.58 10.57
N LYS A 660 18.03 16.37 10.29
CA LYS A 660 18.66 16.66 9.01
C LYS A 660 19.15 15.36 8.38
N VAL A 661 18.87 15.19 7.09
CA VAL A 661 19.44 14.12 6.28
C VAL A 661 20.89 14.45 5.97
N VAL A 662 21.81 13.53 6.25
CA VAL A 662 23.24 13.72 6.07
C VAL A 662 23.85 12.48 5.42
N VAL A 663 24.77 12.69 4.48
CA VAL A 663 25.57 11.61 3.89
C VAL A 663 26.61 11.09 4.89
N ARG A 664 26.77 9.77 5.00
CA ARG A 664 27.75 9.14 5.89
C ARG A 664 29.19 9.47 5.46
N ALA A 665 30.06 9.70 6.44
CA ALA A 665 31.47 10.01 6.18
C ALA A 665 32.28 8.84 5.60
N ASN A 666 31.79 7.60 5.77
CA ASN A 666 32.43 6.39 5.27
C ASN A 666 31.42 5.54 4.51
N LEU A 667 31.92 4.78 3.53
CA LEU A 667 31.17 3.72 2.88
C LEU A 667 30.81 2.61 3.89
N PRO A 668 29.71 1.87 3.68
CA PRO A 668 29.36 0.72 4.49
C PRO A 668 30.49 -0.31 4.67
N ASP A 669 30.66 -0.83 5.90
CA ASP A 669 31.81 -1.68 6.29
C ASP A 669 31.95 -2.98 5.48
N TYR A 670 30.87 -3.51 4.88
CA TYR A 670 30.96 -4.70 4.04
C TYR A 670 31.71 -4.44 2.73
N ILE A 671 31.88 -3.16 2.36
CA ILE A 671 32.70 -2.71 1.24
C ILE A 671 34.16 -2.73 1.72
N ASN A 672 34.76 -3.93 1.66
CA ASN A 672 36.09 -4.27 2.17
C ASN A 672 37.24 -3.64 1.35
N TYR A 673 37.17 -2.35 1.05
CA TYR A 673 38.17 -1.67 0.23
C TYR A 673 38.55 -0.29 0.80
N PRO A 674 39.55 -0.24 1.71
CA PRO A 674 39.96 1.00 2.38
C PRO A 674 40.35 2.15 1.44
N ASN A 675 40.86 1.82 0.25
CA ASN A 675 41.24 2.83 -0.74
C ASN A 675 40.02 3.42 -1.46
N LEU A 676 38.94 2.64 -1.64
CA LEU A 676 37.69 3.12 -2.21
C LEU A 676 37.04 4.14 -1.27
N ASN A 677 37.08 3.86 0.04
CA ASN A 677 36.62 4.79 1.07
C ASN A 677 37.40 6.12 1.05
N LYS A 678 38.71 6.10 0.72
CA LYS A 678 39.50 7.34 0.57
C LYS A 678 39.07 8.16 -0.64
N VAL A 679 38.77 7.51 -1.78
CA VAL A 679 38.24 8.19 -2.97
C VAL A 679 36.89 8.81 -2.63
N TYR A 680 36.01 8.05 -1.97
CA TYR A 680 34.73 8.52 -1.47
C TYR A 680 34.85 9.75 -0.57
N GLN A 681 35.74 9.72 0.44
CA GLN A 681 36.02 10.86 1.31
C GLN A 681 36.56 12.08 0.54
N GLY A 682 37.35 11.84 -0.52
CA GLY A 682 37.79 12.87 -1.45
C GLY A 682 36.61 13.54 -2.16
N ILE A 683 35.62 12.77 -2.62
CA ILE A 683 34.40 13.29 -3.24
C ILE A 683 33.56 14.08 -2.23
N LEU A 684 33.40 13.57 -1.01
CA LEU A 684 32.69 14.25 0.09
C LEU A 684 33.29 15.63 0.43
N SER A 685 34.60 15.80 0.24
CA SER A 685 35.29 17.07 0.52
C SER A 685 34.90 18.21 -0.45
N VAL A 686 34.33 17.86 -1.60
CA VAL A 686 33.85 18.84 -2.58
C VAL A 686 32.36 19.08 -2.34
N LYS A 687 32.03 20.32 -2.00
CA LYS A 687 30.66 20.74 -1.76
C LYS A 687 29.78 20.39 -2.97
N ASP A 688 28.58 19.86 -2.69
CA ASP A 688 27.54 19.52 -3.67
C ASP A 688 27.93 18.40 -4.66
N LEU A 689 29.14 17.83 -4.57
CA LEU A 689 29.60 16.82 -5.53
C LEU A 689 28.91 15.47 -5.32
N ILE A 690 28.64 15.07 -4.07
CA ILE A 690 27.87 13.84 -3.79
C ILE A 690 26.43 13.94 -4.30
N GLY A 691 25.80 15.11 -4.21
CA GLY A 691 24.46 15.33 -4.74
C GLY A 691 24.36 15.05 -6.25
N ASN A 692 25.46 15.24 -7.00
CA ASN A 692 25.51 14.96 -8.43
C ASN A 692 25.49 13.46 -8.78
N PHE A 693 25.77 12.57 -7.82
CA PHE A 693 25.71 11.13 -8.03
C PHE A 693 24.32 10.54 -7.73
N ASN A 694 23.38 11.37 -7.25
CA ASN A 694 21.98 11.01 -7.02
C ASN A 694 21.82 9.68 -6.27
N ILE A 695 22.58 9.50 -5.18
CA ILE A 695 22.74 8.19 -4.52
C ILE A 695 21.59 7.89 -3.57
N ASP A 696 20.37 7.90 -4.09
CA ASP A 696 19.14 7.84 -3.31
C ASP A 696 18.65 6.41 -3.08
N SER A 697 19.50 5.41 -3.38
CA SER A 697 19.22 3.99 -3.14
C SER A 697 20.46 3.13 -2.93
N ASN A 698 20.26 1.89 -2.46
CA ASN A 698 21.33 0.89 -2.33
C ASN A 698 21.79 0.31 -3.69
N GLU A 699 21.00 0.43 -4.76
CA GLU A 699 21.40 0.03 -6.12
C GLU A 699 22.31 1.10 -6.75
N ASN A 700 22.01 2.39 -6.55
CA ASN A 700 22.92 3.48 -6.89
C ASN A 700 24.19 3.48 -6.06
N LEU A 701 24.14 3.00 -4.82
CA LEU A 701 25.36 2.73 -4.08
C LEU A 701 26.24 1.75 -4.85
N SER A 702 25.72 0.67 -5.42
CA SER A 702 26.53 -0.26 -6.24
C SER A 702 27.10 0.41 -7.51
N THR A 703 26.31 1.20 -8.23
CA THR A 703 26.78 1.94 -9.41
C THR A 703 27.83 2.99 -9.04
N PHE A 704 27.59 3.74 -7.97
CA PHE A 704 28.53 4.71 -7.41
C PHE A 704 29.81 4.03 -6.94
N LEU A 705 29.73 2.85 -6.30
CA LEU A 705 30.89 2.04 -5.96
C LEU A 705 31.64 1.57 -7.20
N GLY A 706 30.93 1.25 -8.28
CA GLY A 706 31.49 1.01 -9.60
C GLY A 706 32.29 2.21 -10.11
N TYR A 707 31.72 3.41 -10.10
CA TYR A 707 32.41 4.65 -10.46
C TYR A 707 33.62 4.93 -9.58
N LEU A 708 33.48 4.78 -8.26
CA LEU A 708 34.60 4.92 -7.33
C LEU A 708 35.71 3.90 -7.64
N ASN A 709 35.32 2.67 -8.02
CA ASN A 709 36.25 1.61 -8.37
C ASN A 709 36.93 1.90 -9.71
N ASP A 710 36.23 2.45 -10.69
CA ASP A 710 36.80 2.87 -11.97
C ASP A 710 37.75 4.06 -11.80
N ILE A 711 37.45 5.00 -10.91
CA ILE A 711 38.38 6.09 -10.53
C ILE A 711 39.64 5.51 -9.87
N TYR A 712 39.47 4.50 -9.02
CA TYR A 712 40.60 3.87 -8.32
C TYR A 712 41.46 2.99 -9.24
N ALA A 713 40.83 2.08 -10.01
CA ALA A 713 41.48 1.06 -10.84
C ALA A 713 41.80 1.55 -12.27
N GLY A 714 41.04 2.50 -12.80
CA GLY A 714 41.22 3.08 -14.14
C GLY A 714 42.19 4.27 -14.20
N ASN A 715 42.80 4.64 -13.08
CA ASN A 715 43.77 5.72 -13.02
C ASN A 715 45.13 5.29 -13.66
N PRO A 716 45.68 6.05 -14.64
CA PRO A 716 47.00 5.81 -15.23
C PRO A 716 48.15 5.66 -14.23
N TYR A 717 48.04 6.28 -13.04
CA TYR A 717 49.04 6.22 -11.98
C TYR A 717 49.12 4.84 -11.28
N SER A 718 48.03 4.07 -11.28
CA SER A 718 48.05 2.69 -10.75
C SER A 718 48.84 1.77 -11.69
N TYR A 719 48.53 1.81 -12.99
CA TYR A 719 49.28 1.18 -14.07
C TYR A 719 50.74 1.67 -14.13
N SER A 720 50.99 2.97 -13.96
CA SER A 720 52.35 3.53 -14.03
C SER A 720 53.21 3.11 -12.83
N SER A 721 52.63 2.85 -11.66
CA SER A 721 53.38 2.37 -10.50
C SER A 721 53.85 0.93 -10.67
N GLU A 722 52.99 0.07 -11.23
CA GLU A 722 53.32 -1.33 -11.50
C GLU A 722 54.25 -1.47 -12.71
N LEU A 723 53.99 -0.71 -13.77
CA LEU A 723 54.89 -0.60 -14.93
C LEU A 723 56.21 0.04 -14.55
N SER A 724 56.26 1.05 -13.68
CA SER A 724 57.52 1.61 -13.17
C SER A 724 58.27 0.59 -12.32
N ARG A 725 57.59 -0.19 -11.47
CA ARG A 725 58.24 -1.27 -10.72
C ARG A 725 58.78 -2.37 -11.63
N LYS A 726 58.03 -2.77 -12.67
CA LYS A 726 58.50 -3.72 -13.70
C LYS A 726 59.64 -3.14 -14.53
N SER A 727 59.58 -1.86 -14.89
CA SER A 727 60.61 -1.15 -15.67
C SER A 727 61.90 -0.98 -14.85
N VAL A 728 61.80 -0.63 -13.56
CA VAL A 728 62.95 -0.62 -12.63
C VAL A 728 63.50 -2.03 -12.39
N GLY A 729 62.63 -3.05 -12.34
CA GLY A 729 63.03 -4.46 -12.30
C GLY A 729 63.83 -4.87 -13.54
N MET A 730 63.31 -4.59 -14.74
CA MET A 730 64.01 -4.81 -16.01
C MET A 730 65.29 -3.99 -16.11
N PHE A 731 65.31 -2.74 -15.63
CA PHE A 731 66.49 -1.88 -15.64
C PHE A 731 67.58 -2.39 -14.69
N ARG A 732 67.19 -2.89 -13.50
CA ARG A 732 68.08 -3.60 -12.58
C ARG A 732 68.67 -4.83 -13.25
N ASP A 733 67.83 -5.66 -13.88
CA ASP A 733 68.27 -6.91 -14.49
C ASP A 733 69.20 -6.64 -15.69
N ILE A 734 68.90 -5.62 -16.52
CA ILE A 734 69.78 -5.13 -17.59
C ILE A 734 71.10 -4.60 -17.02
N ALA A 735 71.10 -3.80 -15.95
CA ALA A 735 72.32 -3.26 -15.35
C ALA A 735 73.21 -4.32 -14.68
N VAL A 736 72.62 -5.44 -14.23
CA VAL A 736 73.33 -6.55 -13.58
C VAL A 736 73.84 -7.57 -14.63
N GLU A 737 73.08 -7.82 -15.70
CA GLU A 737 73.46 -8.77 -16.76
C GLU A 737 74.28 -8.14 -17.90
N SER A 738 74.09 -6.85 -18.18
CA SER A 738 74.90 -6.10 -19.14
C SER A 738 76.14 -5.54 -18.45
N GLN A 739 77.33 -5.75 -19.00
CA GLN A 739 78.61 -5.32 -18.44
C GLN A 739 78.83 -3.79 -18.40
N PHE A 740 77.94 -2.99 -17.81
CA PHE A 740 78.16 -1.57 -17.56
C PHE A 740 78.98 -1.38 -16.28
N LYS A 741 80.26 -1.78 -16.32
CA LYS A 741 81.20 -1.42 -15.26
C LYS A 741 81.73 -0.01 -15.53
N PRO A 742 81.66 0.94 -14.57
CA PRO A 742 82.36 2.20 -14.71
C PRO A 742 83.86 1.93 -14.82
N GLU A 743 84.54 2.60 -15.76
CA GLU A 743 85.99 2.58 -15.82
C GLU A 743 86.58 3.16 -14.51
N LEU A 744 87.69 2.60 -14.05
CA LEU A 744 88.35 3.01 -12.82
C LEU A 744 88.60 4.54 -12.85
N ASN A 745 88.09 5.25 -11.84
CA ASN A 745 88.12 6.72 -11.69
C ASN A 745 87.24 7.56 -12.65
N LYS A 746 86.23 6.98 -13.30
CA LYS A 746 85.20 7.74 -14.04
C LYS A 746 83.83 7.63 -13.39
N TRP A 747 83.10 8.73 -13.36
CA TRP A 747 81.71 8.77 -12.89
C TRP A 747 80.77 8.24 -13.98
N LEU A 748 79.95 7.25 -13.64
CA LEU A 748 78.82 6.83 -14.45
C LEU A 748 77.56 7.49 -13.88
N ILE A 749 76.96 8.41 -14.64
CA ILE A 749 75.69 9.05 -14.28
C ILE A 749 74.59 8.35 -15.07
N MET A 750 73.72 7.61 -14.39
CA MET A 750 72.55 6.96 -14.97
C MET A 750 71.30 7.71 -14.49
N GLY A 751 70.70 8.49 -15.38
CA GLY A 751 69.45 9.19 -15.09
C GLY A 751 68.26 8.38 -15.60
N GLY A 752 67.29 8.14 -14.72
CA GLY A 752 65.91 7.79 -15.12
C GLY A 752 65.10 9.08 -15.22
N LEU A 753 64.39 9.28 -16.34
CA LEU A 753 63.33 10.30 -16.41
C LEU A 753 62.18 9.82 -15.52
N THR A 754 61.98 10.52 -14.39
CA THR A 754 60.80 10.40 -13.53
C THR A 754 59.57 10.98 -14.18
#